data_AF-A0A150QZ13-F1
#
_entry.id   AF-A0A150QZ13-F1
#
_cell.length_a   1.000
_cell.length_b   1.000
_cell.length_c   1.000
_cell.angle_alpha   90.00
_cell.angle_beta   90.00
_cell.angle_gamma   90.00
#
_symmetry.space_group_name_H-M   'P 1'
#
loop_
_entity.id
_entity.type
_entity.pdbx_description
1 polymer ?
#
loop_
_entity_poly.entity_id
_entity_poly.type
_entity_poly.pdbx_seq_one_letter_code
_entity_poly.pdbx_strand_id
1 'polypeptide(L)'
;MVTGLDLHATLHRILMDAVGALPSAQRGSLLARDGEQLVYKASVGLAGVLASPQDVAGGAGPAAVLATLDAVDSTRVVAAADWYREHLPGAPALHLVPAGALVALTPVRVQGQTIGVLAVEQPDGQAPSGERWARLRALAESAGVSLERRELYNVQVRSAQEVRVLEAVLNAVAAQTSPHELVEMISKGLKSVQLRPQWRSVHLVLLSDAPSGGSRGDAAARELSVYRVPQRSPLAFWNNVRDGAVVAGRGLGIHVDVRNAPADSAVEQRGLIEDGIERGVHGIAVAPMNPELIEPAIRRAVEAGIPVVTIDSPPAEGSCAQAYIGTDNVVAGRLAAEMMARLLPGGGKVGALTFWLSAVNSRERIEAFRAAVSGVPLDLQPPAEDRFDIELGMRIAREAVQTGGIAGALGVCAENGLSWGTAAKALGRAGDLKIVAFDLLTDTLAMLREGTIHAALVQREHEMGYRAVRLLHDMLSRGVDAALAGLPTRAGAGGRSALRCIDTGIDVVTLERTPWSLPLSEYLALEANRKAAKRREQLSYESRTKEVLLITVDAGSDGYQDERAFLDARSMVGRVLTTARPIVLDTLDTHSSELHDAPDVVEARAKGARTLVGVPLLAGGSAFGVLVLESERRAACTLDDLTMIERVVDTMAVAVENARLVHRITDRTHELEQANRHQESLLDTIRELSSPVVPIARNILVMPIVGTMDAQRSGRFIESMLQDITEHHARVVLVDVTGMAVVDAASVEHLLRAARAARLLGAEVVLVGIRPAAARLMVDEGVDLGSVVTRSTLELGFAYALSKTGGQIVYRRSPHVQPF
;
A
#
# COMPACT_ATOMS: atom_id res chain seq x y z
N MET A 1 35.39 -6.54 -24.28
CA MET A 1 33.98 -6.35 -24.68
C MET A 1 33.24 -5.72 -23.50
N VAL A 2 32.99 -4.41 -23.56
CA VAL A 2 32.25 -3.64 -22.55
C VAL A 2 31.11 -2.94 -23.29
N THR A 3 30.08 -3.72 -23.63
CA THR A 3 28.95 -3.28 -24.48
C THR A 3 27.69 -3.71 -23.75
N GLY A 4 27.04 -2.78 -23.05
CA GLY A 4 25.73 -3.01 -22.44
C GLY A 4 25.38 -2.16 -21.21
N LEU A 5 26.35 -1.59 -20.50
CA LEU A 5 26.06 -0.81 -19.27
C LEU A 5 25.70 0.65 -19.52
N ASP A 6 26.16 1.19 -20.64
CA ASP A 6 26.06 2.60 -20.95
C ASP A 6 25.79 2.73 -22.46
N LEU A 7 24.51 2.84 -22.81
CA LEU A 7 24.08 3.02 -24.20
C LEU A 7 24.66 4.32 -24.77
N HIS A 8 24.76 5.38 -23.96
CA HIS A 8 25.35 6.63 -24.39
C HIS A 8 26.83 6.45 -24.76
N ALA A 9 27.63 5.87 -23.87
CA ALA A 9 29.03 5.56 -24.17
C ALA A 9 29.17 4.59 -25.34
N THR A 10 28.22 3.67 -25.52
CA THR A 10 28.22 2.74 -26.66
C THR A 10 27.98 3.47 -27.97
N LEU A 11 26.92 4.28 -28.07
CA LEU A 11 26.62 5.07 -29.26
C LEU A 11 27.70 6.13 -29.53
N HIS A 12 28.23 6.77 -28.49
CA HIS A 12 29.32 7.72 -28.60
C HIS A 12 30.62 7.07 -29.08
N ARG A 13 30.95 5.86 -28.59
CA ARG A 13 32.09 5.08 -29.10
C ARG A 13 31.90 4.67 -30.56
N ILE A 14 30.71 4.19 -30.93
CA ILE A 14 30.38 3.87 -32.33
C ILE A 14 30.60 5.12 -33.22
N LEU A 15 30.16 6.28 -32.73
CA LEU A 15 30.34 7.54 -33.45
C LEU A 15 31.82 7.97 -33.53
N MET A 16 32.59 7.82 -32.45
CA MET A 16 34.04 8.07 -32.46
C MET A 16 34.76 7.15 -33.45
N ASP A 17 34.41 5.86 -33.49
CA ASP A 17 34.95 4.91 -34.46
C ASP A 17 34.56 5.28 -35.90
N ALA A 18 33.35 5.82 -36.11
CA ALA A 18 32.87 6.29 -37.41
C ALA A 18 33.62 7.54 -37.87
N VAL A 19 33.85 8.51 -36.98
CA VAL A 19 34.68 9.69 -37.25
C VAL A 19 36.10 9.25 -37.57
N GLY A 20 36.69 8.35 -36.79
CA GLY A 20 38.03 7.82 -37.04
C GLY A 20 38.17 6.97 -38.31
N ALA A 21 37.07 6.50 -38.91
CA ALA A 21 37.09 5.74 -40.16
C ALA A 21 37.29 6.63 -41.40
N LEU A 22 37.05 7.94 -41.30
CA LEU A 22 37.26 8.90 -42.38
C LEU A 22 38.50 9.79 -42.11
N PRO A 23 39.42 9.96 -43.07
CA PRO A 23 40.57 10.84 -42.90
C PRO A 23 40.14 12.27 -42.64
N SER A 24 40.87 12.95 -41.76
CA SER A 24 40.67 14.37 -41.45
C SER A 24 39.30 14.72 -40.83
N ALA A 25 38.41 13.75 -40.65
CA ALA A 25 37.11 13.95 -40.03
C ALA A 25 37.27 14.34 -38.55
N GLN A 26 36.65 15.46 -38.17
CA GLN A 26 36.67 15.95 -36.79
C GLN A 26 35.27 15.99 -36.17
N ARG A 27 34.22 15.84 -36.99
CA ARG A 27 32.83 16.01 -36.58
C ARG A 27 31.94 14.87 -37.05
N GLY A 28 31.00 14.50 -36.20
CA GLY A 28 29.99 13.51 -36.53
C GLY A 28 28.78 13.60 -35.61
N SER A 29 27.67 13.06 -36.08
CA SER A 29 26.41 12.97 -35.34
C SER A 29 25.68 11.67 -35.66
N LEU A 30 25.02 11.12 -34.65
CA LEU A 30 24.05 10.04 -34.80
C LEU A 30 22.69 10.61 -34.45
N LEU A 31 21.73 10.56 -35.38
CA LEU A 31 20.35 10.98 -35.15
C LEU A 31 19.41 9.78 -35.27
N ALA A 32 18.36 9.74 -34.45
CA ALA A 32 17.31 8.72 -34.54
C ALA A 32 15.93 9.36 -34.41
N ARG A 33 14.95 8.70 -35.01
CA ARG A 33 13.55 9.13 -35.05
C ARG A 33 12.93 9.04 -33.66
N ASP A 34 12.17 10.07 -33.29
CA ASP A 34 11.33 10.16 -32.10
C ASP A 34 10.00 10.80 -32.51
N GLY A 35 8.97 9.99 -32.72
CA GLY A 35 7.72 10.40 -33.36
C GLY A 35 7.94 10.99 -34.77
N GLU A 36 7.51 12.24 -34.94
CA GLU A 36 7.67 13.05 -36.16
C GLU A 36 8.91 13.95 -36.13
N GLN A 37 9.92 13.65 -35.30
CA GLN A 37 11.16 14.42 -35.24
C GLN A 37 12.41 13.54 -35.33
N LEU A 38 13.51 14.13 -35.81
CA LEU A 38 14.85 13.58 -35.65
C LEU A 38 15.50 14.19 -34.42
N VAL A 39 15.91 13.33 -33.49
CA VAL A 39 16.61 13.73 -32.28
C VAL A 39 18.02 13.18 -32.36
N TYR A 40 19.00 14.02 -32.02
CA TYR A 40 20.37 13.54 -31.83
C TYR A 40 20.37 12.37 -30.83
N LYS A 41 21.35 11.47 -30.91
CA LYS A 41 21.59 10.39 -29.93
C LYS A 41 23.06 10.35 -29.47
N ALA A 42 23.98 10.83 -30.31
CA ALA A 42 25.38 11.08 -29.97
C ALA A 42 25.96 12.16 -30.89
N SER A 43 26.99 12.86 -30.43
CA SER A 43 27.72 13.86 -31.21
C SER A 43 29.20 13.87 -30.86
N VAL A 44 30.07 14.07 -31.85
CA VAL A 44 31.53 14.23 -31.69
C VAL A 44 31.96 15.52 -32.40
N GLY A 45 32.81 16.33 -31.76
CA GLY A 45 33.34 17.57 -32.35
C GLY A 45 32.34 18.74 -32.47
N LEU A 46 31.17 18.62 -31.86
CA LEU A 46 30.10 19.63 -31.85
C LEU A 46 29.88 20.28 -30.46
N ALA A 47 30.88 20.18 -29.59
CA ALA A 47 30.83 20.74 -28.24
C ALA A 47 30.68 22.27 -28.28
N GLY A 48 29.71 22.81 -27.53
CA GLY A 48 29.39 24.25 -27.50
C GLY A 48 28.45 24.74 -28.62
N VAL A 49 28.11 23.87 -29.58
CA VAL A 49 27.13 24.13 -30.65
C VAL A 49 25.81 23.43 -30.34
N LEU A 50 25.88 22.17 -29.93
CA LEU A 50 24.76 21.42 -29.35
C LEU A 50 24.87 21.49 -27.83
N ALA A 51 23.73 21.53 -27.13
CA ALA A 51 23.68 21.29 -25.68
C ALA A 51 24.34 19.94 -25.37
N SER A 52 24.88 19.78 -24.15
CA SER A 52 25.75 18.66 -23.77
C SER A 52 25.19 17.30 -24.24
N PRO A 53 26.03 16.31 -24.61
CA PRO A 53 25.59 15.02 -25.16
C PRO A 53 24.52 14.26 -24.35
N GLN A 54 24.29 14.68 -23.10
CA GLN A 54 23.36 14.15 -22.11
C GLN A 54 21.89 14.59 -22.32
N ASP A 55 21.62 15.79 -22.86
CA ASP A 55 20.23 16.29 -23.09
C ASP A 55 19.51 15.55 -24.23
N VAL A 56 20.32 14.89 -25.03
CA VAL A 56 20.01 14.27 -26.30
C VAL A 56 19.43 12.85 -26.12
N ALA A 57 19.71 12.20 -24.99
CA ALA A 57 19.33 10.81 -24.71
C ALA A 57 17.86 10.63 -24.27
N GLY A 58 17.18 11.70 -23.86
CA GLY A 58 15.80 11.69 -23.30
C GLY A 58 14.67 12.01 -24.29
N GLY A 59 14.97 12.15 -25.58
CA GLY A 59 13.98 12.63 -26.58
C GLY A 59 13.72 14.14 -26.53
N ALA A 60 14.50 14.88 -25.73
CA ALA A 60 14.43 16.33 -25.57
C ALA A 60 15.69 17.04 -26.11
N GLY A 61 16.45 16.37 -26.98
CA GLY A 61 17.52 17.02 -27.72
C GLY A 61 16.94 18.03 -28.72
N PRO A 62 17.75 18.97 -29.23
CA PRO A 62 17.31 19.84 -30.30
C PRO A 62 16.80 19.00 -31.48
N ALA A 63 15.52 19.21 -31.79
CA ALA A 63 14.80 18.46 -32.79
C ALA A 63 14.78 19.23 -34.11
N ALA A 64 15.10 18.54 -35.20
CA ALA A 64 14.80 19.02 -36.54
C ALA A 64 13.40 18.49 -36.93
N VAL A 65 12.56 19.36 -37.50
CA VAL A 65 11.28 18.94 -38.09
C VAL A 65 11.58 17.99 -39.25
N LEU A 66 10.95 16.82 -39.25
CA LEU A 66 11.07 15.83 -40.32
C LEU A 66 10.59 16.44 -41.65
N ALA A 67 11.52 16.76 -42.53
CA ALA A 67 11.24 16.93 -43.95
C ALA A 67 11.94 15.86 -44.81
N THR A 68 12.95 15.14 -44.30
CA THR A 68 13.96 14.50 -45.18
C THR A 68 14.52 13.13 -44.75
N LEU A 69 13.95 12.40 -43.77
CA LEU A 69 14.38 11.00 -43.53
C LEU A 69 13.89 10.03 -44.61
N ASP A 70 12.69 10.24 -45.16
CA ASP A 70 12.13 9.41 -46.24
C ASP A 70 13.01 9.45 -47.51
N ALA A 71 14.02 10.31 -47.57
CA ALA A 71 15.00 10.43 -48.64
C ALA A 71 16.34 9.71 -48.39
N VAL A 72 16.56 9.05 -47.25
CA VAL A 72 17.84 8.36 -46.91
C VAL A 72 17.67 6.83 -46.93
N ASP A 73 17.16 6.28 -48.02
CA ASP A 73 17.12 4.82 -48.24
C ASP A 73 18.46 4.22 -48.69
N SER A 74 19.47 5.06 -48.91
CA SER A 74 20.79 4.61 -49.34
C SER A 74 21.89 5.48 -48.75
N THR A 75 23.06 4.88 -48.59
CA THR A 75 24.27 5.59 -48.21
C THR A 75 24.61 6.67 -49.26
N ARG A 76 24.79 7.93 -48.85
CA ARG A 76 25.01 9.06 -49.77
C ARG A 76 25.88 10.15 -49.14
N VAL A 77 26.38 11.06 -49.97
CA VAL A 77 27.06 12.28 -49.51
C VAL A 77 26.19 13.50 -49.76
N VAL A 78 26.23 14.46 -48.84
CA VAL A 78 25.58 15.77 -48.97
C VAL A 78 26.58 16.88 -48.66
N ALA A 79 26.32 18.10 -49.11
CA ALA A 79 27.14 19.25 -48.73
C ALA A 79 27.02 19.50 -47.22
N ALA A 80 28.16 19.66 -46.54
CA ALA A 80 28.18 19.84 -45.09
C ALA A 80 27.42 21.10 -44.65
N ALA A 81 27.55 22.19 -45.41
CA ALA A 81 26.88 23.45 -45.12
C ALA A 81 25.34 23.31 -45.15
N ASP A 82 24.79 22.50 -46.05
CA ASP A 82 23.34 22.31 -46.16
C ASP A 82 22.84 21.37 -45.05
N TRP A 83 23.57 20.27 -44.80
CA TRP A 83 23.27 19.35 -43.71
C TRP A 83 23.13 20.06 -42.36
N TYR A 84 24.14 20.86 -42.01
CA TYR A 84 24.16 21.57 -40.74
C TYR A 84 23.14 22.71 -40.65
N ARG A 85 22.81 23.39 -41.77
CA ARG A 85 21.77 24.43 -41.78
C ARG A 85 20.38 23.85 -41.50
N GLU A 86 20.14 22.63 -41.96
CA GLU A 86 18.85 21.95 -41.80
C GLU A 86 18.71 21.25 -40.44
N HIS A 87 19.81 20.72 -39.88
CA HIS A 87 19.75 19.82 -38.72
C HIS A 87 20.33 20.37 -37.41
N LEU A 88 21.10 21.48 -37.41
CA LEU A 88 21.57 22.11 -36.17
C LEU A 88 20.58 23.20 -35.69
N PRO A 89 20.24 23.24 -34.38
CA PRO A 89 19.42 24.30 -33.80
C PRO A 89 20.17 25.65 -33.79
N GLY A 90 19.49 26.74 -34.13
CA GLY A 90 19.97 28.10 -33.88
C GLY A 90 21.22 28.50 -34.66
N ALA A 91 21.22 28.30 -35.99
CA ALA A 91 22.20 28.82 -36.95
C ALA A 91 23.67 29.00 -36.45
N PRO A 92 24.37 27.99 -35.89
CA PRO A 92 25.72 28.21 -35.39
C PRO A 92 26.78 27.73 -36.41
N ALA A 93 27.92 28.42 -36.39
CA ALA A 93 29.22 27.92 -36.85
C ALA A 93 29.39 27.41 -38.30
N LEU A 94 28.55 27.83 -39.27
CA LEU A 94 28.82 27.59 -40.70
C LEU A 94 30.21 28.08 -41.15
N HIS A 95 30.75 29.10 -40.48
CA HIS A 95 32.12 29.59 -40.70
C HIS A 95 33.22 28.59 -40.30
N LEU A 96 32.91 27.55 -39.52
CA LEU A 96 33.81 26.48 -39.12
C LEU A 96 33.75 25.27 -40.07
N VAL A 97 32.84 25.26 -41.05
CA VAL A 97 32.72 24.19 -42.04
C VAL A 97 33.66 24.51 -43.21
N PRO A 98 34.67 23.66 -43.50
CA PRO A 98 35.58 23.90 -44.62
C PRO A 98 34.80 24.02 -45.95
N ALA A 99 35.23 24.95 -46.81
CA ALA A 99 34.64 25.10 -48.13
C ALA A 99 34.79 23.80 -48.94
N GLY A 100 33.67 23.25 -49.43
CA GLY A 100 33.65 21.99 -50.15
C GLY A 100 33.57 20.73 -49.28
N ALA A 101 33.47 20.87 -47.95
CA ALA A 101 33.27 19.72 -47.06
C ALA A 101 31.96 18.98 -47.37
N LEU A 102 32.00 17.65 -47.23
CA LEU A 102 30.87 16.75 -47.40
C LEU A 102 30.49 16.11 -46.07
N VAL A 103 29.26 15.62 -45.97
CA VAL A 103 28.82 14.74 -44.89
C VAL A 103 28.42 13.40 -45.50
N ALA A 104 29.06 12.33 -45.04
CA ALA A 104 28.71 10.96 -45.37
C ALA A 104 27.52 10.51 -44.51
N LEU A 105 26.39 10.25 -45.15
CA LEU A 105 25.14 9.82 -44.52
C LEU A 105 24.97 8.31 -44.70
N THR A 106 24.86 7.59 -43.59
CA THR A 106 24.57 6.16 -43.58
C THR A 106 23.26 5.91 -42.80
N PRO A 107 22.26 5.26 -43.41
CA PRO A 107 21.02 4.96 -42.70
C PRO A 107 21.25 3.98 -41.56
N VAL A 108 20.65 4.28 -40.41
CA VAL A 108 20.61 3.40 -39.24
C VAL A 108 19.31 2.62 -39.32
N ARG A 109 19.41 1.29 -39.43
CA ARG A 109 18.26 0.43 -39.69
C ARG A 109 17.98 -0.54 -38.56
N VAL A 110 16.70 -0.83 -38.37
CA VAL A 110 16.17 -1.84 -37.46
C VAL A 110 15.13 -2.65 -38.23
N GLN A 111 15.32 -3.97 -38.31
CA GLN A 111 14.46 -4.88 -39.08
C GLN A 111 14.15 -4.40 -40.52
N GLY A 112 15.13 -3.74 -41.17
CA GLY A 112 14.99 -3.22 -42.52
C GLY A 112 14.34 -1.83 -42.62
N GLN A 113 13.77 -1.29 -41.55
CA GLN A 113 13.26 0.08 -41.51
C GLN A 113 14.35 1.07 -41.09
N THR A 114 14.43 2.21 -41.77
CA THR A 114 15.35 3.30 -41.41
C THR A 114 14.79 4.06 -40.21
N ILE A 115 15.47 3.96 -39.07
CA ILE A 115 15.08 4.61 -37.82
C ILE A 115 15.96 5.83 -37.49
N GLY A 116 16.98 6.10 -38.29
CA GLY A 116 17.93 7.17 -38.03
C GLY A 116 19.02 7.27 -39.08
N VAL A 117 20.01 8.11 -38.81
CA VAL A 117 21.13 8.37 -39.71
C VAL A 117 22.41 8.61 -38.91
N LEU A 118 23.49 7.95 -39.36
CA LEU A 118 24.85 8.21 -38.95
C LEU A 118 25.47 9.17 -39.96
N ALA A 119 25.82 10.37 -39.50
CA ALA A 119 26.34 11.47 -40.31
C ALA A 119 27.77 11.81 -39.87
N VAL A 120 28.74 11.65 -40.76
CA VAL A 120 30.16 11.91 -40.48
C VAL A 120 30.69 12.95 -41.47
N GLU A 121 31.27 14.04 -40.97
CA GLU A 121 31.84 15.10 -41.80
C GLU A 121 33.18 14.67 -42.40
N GLN A 122 33.39 15.01 -43.67
CA GLN A 122 34.62 14.78 -44.39
C GLN A 122 35.10 16.11 -45.03
N PRO A 123 36.23 16.68 -44.56
CA PRO A 123 36.73 17.96 -45.05
C PRO A 123 37.21 17.94 -46.49
N ASP A 124 37.74 16.81 -46.96
CA ASP A 124 38.52 16.72 -48.21
C ASP A 124 37.67 16.72 -49.49
N GLY A 125 36.34 16.88 -49.40
CA GLY A 125 35.42 17.01 -50.54
C GLY A 125 35.27 15.77 -51.43
N GLN A 126 35.98 14.67 -51.15
CA GLN A 126 35.88 13.40 -51.88
C GLN A 126 34.97 12.40 -51.18
N ALA A 127 34.16 11.66 -51.93
CA ALA A 127 33.32 10.61 -51.36
C ALA A 127 34.16 9.49 -50.70
N PRO A 128 33.65 8.82 -49.65
CA PRO A 128 34.34 7.68 -49.04
C PRO A 128 34.60 6.55 -50.03
N SER A 129 35.72 5.85 -49.87
CA SER A 129 36.04 4.64 -50.64
C SER A 129 35.08 3.48 -50.29
N GLY A 130 35.02 2.45 -51.13
CA GLY A 130 34.15 1.29 -50.90
C GLY A 130 34.38 0.60 -49.54
N GLU A 131 35.63 0.50 -49.10
CA GLU A 131 36.01 -0.05 -47.79
C GLU A 131 35.53 0.83 -46.62
N ARG A 132 35.70 2.15 -46.74
CA ARG A 132 35.21 3.11 -45.72
C ARG A 132 33.69 3.10 -45.63
N TRP A 133 33.00 3.01 -46.76
CA TRP A 133 31.55 2.83 -46.79
C TRP A 133 31.10 1.53 -46.13
N ALA A 134 31.84 0.42 -46.33
CA ALA A 134 31.54 -0.83 -45.64
C ALA A 134 31.68 -0.70 -44.13
N ARG A 135 32.71 0.01 -43.66
CA ARG A 135 32.94 0.27 -42.23
C ARG A 135 31.86 1.16 -41.62
N LEU A 136 31.46 2.24 -42.30
CA LEU A 136 30.35 3.11 -41.85
C LEU A 136 29.03 2.35 -41.79
N ARG A 137 28.74 1.48 -42.76
CA ARG A 137 27.54 0.60 -42.74
C ARG A 137 27.55 -0.35 -41.55
N ALA A 138 28.66 -1.02 -41.26
CA ALA A 138 28.76 -1.91 -40.11
C ALA A 138 28.56 -1.16 -38.77
N LEU A 139 29.09 0.07 -38.66
CA LEU A 139 28.89 0.92 -37.49
C LEU A 139 27.44 1.40 -37.36
N ALA A 140 26.79 1.76 -38.48
CA ALA A 140 25.38 2.14 -38.50
C ALA A 140 24.44 0.95 -38.17
N GLU A 141 24.75 -0.26 -38.63
CA GLU A 141 24.05 -1.49 -38.23
C GLU A 141 24.23 -1.75 -36.74
N SER A 142 25.45 -1.61 -36.21
CA SER A 142 25.72 -1.74 -34.77
C SER A 142 24.95 -0.71 -33.93
N ALA A 143 24.85 0.54 -34.40
CA ALA A 143 24.00 1.56 -33.79
C ALA A 143 22.51 1.17 -33.84
N GLY A 144 22.04 0.63 -34.98
CA GLY A 144 20.68 0.14 -35.16
C GLY A 144 20.34 -0.97 -34.16
N VAL A 145 21.19 -1.99 -34.04
CA VAL A 145 21.04 -3.09 -33.07
C VAL A 145 21.00 -2.55 -31.63
N SER A 146 21.83 -1.56 -31.31
CA SER A 146 21.86 -0.95 -29.97
C SER A 146 20.56 -0.19 -29.66
N LEU A 147 19.99 0.50 -30.66
CA LEU A 147 18.73 1.23 -30.54
C LEU A 147 17.51 0.29 -30.51
N GLU A 148 17.47 -0.75 -31.35
CA GLU A 148 16.42 -1.79 -31.35
C GLU A 148 16.34 -2.49 -29.99
N ARG A 149 17.51 -2.88 -29.46
CA ARG A 149 17.58 -3.52 -28.14
C ARG A 149 16.96 -2.64 -27.06
N ARG A 150 17.17 -1.32 -27.11
CA ARG A 150 16.56 -0.36 -26.18
C ARG A 150 15.04 -0.29 -26.33
N GLU A 151 14.53 -0.28 -27.56
CA GLU A 151 13.08 -0.20 -27.80
C GLU A 151 12.35 -1.49 -27.38
N LEU A 152 12.88 -2.66 -27.75
CA LEU A 152 12.34 -3.94 -27.28
C LEU A 152 12.36 -4.04 -25.75
N TYR A 153 13.43 -3.55 -25.14
CA TYR A 153 13.52 -3.42 -23.69
C TYR A 153 12.44 -2.49 -23.13
N ASN A 154 12.22 -1.31 -23.71
CA ASN A 154 11.17 -0.37 -23.28
C ASN A 154 9.78 -1.01 -23.34
N VAL A 155 9.49 -1.77 -24.40
CA VAL A 155 8.22 -2.50 -24.58
C VAL A 155 8.07 -3.59 -23.51
N GLN A 156 9.11 -4.40 -23.26
CA GLN A 156 9.08 -5.42 -22.22
C GLN A 156 8.89 -4.84 -20.82
N VAL A 157 9.59 -3.74 -20.51
CA VAL A 157 9.44 -3.01 -19.24
C VAL A 157 8.01 -2.51 -19.11
N ARG A 158 7.45 -1.88 -20.15
CA ARG A 158 6.07 -1.36 -20.18
C ARG A 158 5.05 -2.49 -19.95
N SER A 159 5.20 -3.63 -20.62
CA SER A 159 4.30 -4.78 -20.45
C SER A 159 4.40 -5.40 -19.04
N ALA A 160 5.60 -5.60 -18.51
CA ALA A 160 5.79 -6.09 -17.15
C ALA A 160 5.20 -5.12 -16.11
N GLN A 161 5.35 -3.82 -16.37
CA GLN A 161 4.77 -2.75 -15.58
C GLN A 161 3.22 -2.80 -15.61
N GLU A 162 2.59 -2.85 -16.77
CA GLU A 162 1.13 -2.98 -16.92
C GLU A 162 0.56 -4.15 -16.11
N VAL A 163 1.18 -5.33 -16.22
CA VAL A 163 0.78 -6.52 -15.46
C VAL A 163 0.88 -6.28 -13.96
N ARG A 164 1.95 -5.63 -13.48
CA ARG A 164 2.11 -5.32 -12.05
C ARG A 164 1.02 -4.40 -11.51
N VAL A 165 0.64 -3.35 -12.24
CA VAL A 165 -0.45 -2.46 -11.77
C VAL A 165 -1.75 -3.21 -11.72
N LEU A 166 -2.07 -3.94 -12.80
CA LEU A 166 -3.31 -4.69 -12.88
C LEU A 166 -3.41 -5.69 -11.72
N GLU A 167 -2.32 -6.40 -11.42
CA GLU A 167 -2.25 -7.29 -10.26
C GLU A 167 -2.38 -6.53 -8.93
N ALA A 168 -1.68 -5.41 -8.74
CA ALA A 168 -1.79 -4.62 -7.50
C ALA A 168 -3.23 -4.19 -7.24
N VAL A 169 -3.92 -3.69 -8.28
CA VAL A 169 -5.34 -3.31 -8.22
C VAL A 169 -6.22 -4.53 -7.92
N LEU A 170 -6.06 -5.63 -8.66
CA LEU A 170 -6.83 -6.86 -8.46
C LEU A 170 -6.71 -7.41 -7.02
N ASN A 171 -5.52 -7.33 -6.42
CA ASN A 171 -5.29 -7.80 -5.04
C ASN A 171 -5.85 -6.84 -3.99
N ALA A 172 -5.79 -5.54 -4.25
CA ALA A 172 -6.45 -4.53 -3.43
C ALA A 172 -7.97 -4.82 -3.36
N VAL A 173 -8.59 -5.20 -4.48
CA VAL A 173 -10.00 -5.63 -4.50
C VAL A 173 -10.24 -6.86 -3.64
N ALA A 174 -9.41 -7.89 -3.82
CA ALA A 174 -9.58 -9.17 -3.15
C ALA A 174 -9.41 -9.09 -1.62
N ALA A 175 -8.69 -8.08 -1.13
CA ALA A 175 -8.37 -7.89 0.27
C ALA A 175 -9.45 -7.17 1.09
N GLN A 176 -10.60 -6.80 0.48
CA GLN A 176 -11.67 -6.01 1.13
C GLN A 176 -11.12 -4.76 1.82
N THR A 177 -10.15 -4.10 1.18
CA THR A 177 -9.39 -3.03 1.80
C THR A 177 -10.19 -1.74 1.88
N SER A 178 -9.91 -0.91 2.89
CA SER A 178 -10.54 0.40 3.01
C SER A 178 -10.30 1.24 1.72
N PRO A 179 -11.19 2.18 1.35
CA PRO A 179 -10.97 3.06 0.20
C PRO A 179 -9.61 3.77 0.24
N HIS A 180 -9.10 4.08 1.44
CA HIS A 180 -7.78 4.64 1.68
C HIS A 180 -6.65 3.75 1.16
N GLU A 181 -6.67 2.47 1.54
CA GLU A 181 -5.62 1.52 1.16
C GLU A 181 -5.69 1.17 -0.34
N LEU A 182 -6.89 1.17 -0.93
CA LEU A 182 -7.06 1.04 -2.38
C LEU A 182 -6.33 2.18 -3.11
N VAL A 183 -6.60 3.42 -2.72
CA VAL A 183 -6.01 4.62 -3.32
C VAL A 183 -4.50 4.66 -3.15
N GLU A 184 -4.01 4.26 -1.99
CA GLU A 184 -2.59 4.12 -1.72
C GLU A 184 -1.93 3.11 -2.66
N MET A 185 -2.50 1.91 -2.77
CA MET A 185 -1.99 0.85 -3.66
C MET A 185 -2.05 1.25 -5.14
N ILE A 186 -3.07 1.98 -5.56
CA ILE A 186 -3.23 2.46 -6.95
C ILE A 186 -2.25 3.57 -7.26
N SER A 187 -2.08 4.54 -6.36
CA SER A 187 -1.06 5.58 -6.49
C SER A 187 0.33 4.97 -6.56
N LYS A 188 0.65 4.00 -5.68
CA LYS A 188 1.90 3.22 -5.73
C LYS A 188 2.04 2.46 -7.05
N GLY A 189 0.98 1.76 -7.48
CA GLY A 189 0.90 1.03 -8.74
C GLY A 189 1.22 1.94 -9.90
N LEU A 190 0.42 2.98 -10.12
CA LEU A 190 0.58 3.99 -11.16
C LEU A 190 1.93 4.69 -11.11
N LYS A 191 2.44 5.09 -9.93
CA LYS A 191 3.77 5.70 -9.77
C LYS A 191 4.92 4.72 -10.09
N SER A 192 4.77 3.43 -9.80
CA SER A 192 5.82 2.40 -9.99
C SER A 192 5.98 1.90 -11.44
N VAL A 193 5.06 2.28 -12.34
CA VAL A 193 4.99 1.79 -13.72
C VAL A 193 5.20 2.84 -14.78
N GLN A 194 5.44 4.08 -14.35
CA GLN A 194 5.65 5.18 -15.27
C GLN A 194 7.00 4.99 -15.92
N LEU A 195 7.03 5.25 -17.23
CA LEU A 195 8.29 5.17 -17.95
C LEU A 195 9.23 6.33 -17.58
N ARG A 196 8.66 7.42 -17.06
CA ARG A 196 9.34 8.57 -16.44
C ARG A 196 8.51 8.98 -15.20
N PRO A 197 9.11 9.39 -14.07
CA PRO A 197 8.36 9.87 -12.92
C PRO A 197 7.78 11.25 -13.29
N GLN A 198 6.57 11.24 -13.83
CA GLN A 198 5.90 12.45 -14.33
C GLN A 198 4.75 12.87 -13.43
N TRP A 199 4.11 11.93 -12.71
CA TRP A 199 2.96 12.24 -11.87
C TRP A 199 3.40 12.55 -10.43
N ARG A 200 3.24 13.81 -10.00
CA ARG A 200 3.56 14.30 -8.65
C ARG A 200 2.54 13.80 -7.63
N SER A 201 1.26 13.86 -7.98
CA SER A 201 0.16 13.49 -7.10
C SER A 201 -0.85 12.61 -7.85
N VAL A 202 -1.48 11.72 -7.09
CA VAL A 202 -2.59 10.88 -7.53
C VAL A 202 -3.67 11.00 -6.46
N HIS A 203 -4.87 11.40 -6.86
CA HIS A 203 -6.01 11.57 -6.00
C HIS A 203 -7.15 10.69 -6.50
N LEU A 204 -7.90 10.10 -5.57
CA LEU A 204 -9.18 9.50 -5.88
C LEU A 204 -10.28 10.37 -5.29
N VAL A 205 -11.20 10.78 -6.13
CA VAL A 205 -12.37 11.54 -5.73
C VAL A 205 -13.58 10.66 -5.93
N LEU A 206 -14.32 10.37 -4.87
CA LEU A 206 -15.52 9.55 -4.94
C LEU A 206 -16.75 10.36 -4.56
N LEU A 207 -17.87 10.13 -5.27
CA LEU A 207 -19.17 10.64 -4.82
C LEU A 207 -19.56 9.94 -3.51
N SER A 208 -19.96 10.75 -2.52
CA SER A 208 -20.57 10.27 -1.29
C SER A 208 -22.02 9.85 -1.53
N ASP A 209 -22.44 8.75 -0.91
CA ASP A 209 -23.87 8.43 -0.85
C ASP A 209 -24.59 9.49 -0.02
N ALA A 210 -25.72 10.01 -0.51
CA ALA A 210 -26.51 11.00 0.23
C ALA A 210 -26.96 10.39 1.58
N PRO A 211 -26.90 11.12 2.71
CA PRO A 211 -27.37 10.61 3.97
C PRO A 211 -28.84 10.18 3.83
N SER A 212 -29.11 8.91 4.09
CA SER A 212 -30.45 8.34 4.09
C SER A 212 -31.23 8.87 5.30
N GLY A 213 -31.76 10.09 5.16
CA GLY A 213 -32.59 10.74 6.17
C GLY A 213 -32.69 12.25 5.95
N GLY A 214 -33.60 12.71 5.09
CA GLY A 214 -33.90 14.14 4.97
C GLY A 214 -34.67 14.48 3.70
N SER A 215 -35.69 15.33 3.82
CA SER A 215 -36.75 15.62 2.84
C SER A 215 -36.28 16.01 1.43
N ARG A 216 -37.05 15.56 0.43
CA ARG A 216 -37.08 16.11 -0.94
C ARG A 216 -37.29 17.63 -0.90
N GLY A 217 -36.30 18.40 -1.36
CA GLY A 217 -36.49 19.85 -1.52
C GLY A 217 -35.24 20.71 -1.61
N ASP A 218 -34.19 20.27 -2.31
CA ASP A 218 -33.31 21.11 -3.14
C ASP A 218 -32.34 20.17 -3.87
N ALA A 219 -31.72 20.59 -4.97
CA ALA A 219 -30.64 19.81 -5.59
C ALA A 219 -29.45 19.77 -4.62
N ALA A 220 -29.49 18.84 -3.65
CA ALA A 220 -28.52 18.70 -2.58
C ALA A 220 -27.11 18.65 -3.19
N ALA A 221 -26.26 19.60 -2.80
CA ALA A 221 -24.87 19.64 -3.20
C ALA A 221 -24.26 18.26 -2.94
N ARG A 222 -23.88 17.55 -4.01
CA ARG A 222 -23.30 16.22 -3.89
C ARG A 222 -21.96 16.35 -3.18
N GLU A 223 -21.82 15.68 -2.04
CA GLU A 223 -20.59 15.63 -1.27
C GLU A 223 -19.60 14.66 -1.95
N LEU A 224 -18.32 14.99 -1.86
CA LEU A 224 -17.20 14.26 -2.41
C LEU A 224 -16.27 13.86 -1.26
N SER A 225 -15.86 12.59 -1.24
CA SER A 225 -14.72 12.14 -0.45
C SER A 225 -13.46 12.24 -1.32
N VAL A 226 -12.50 13.06 -0.88
CA VAL A 226 -11.23 13.27 -1.58
C VAL A 226 -10.13 12.53 -0.84
N TYR A 227 -9.65 11.44 -1.44
CA TYR A 227 -8.54 10.64 -0.93
C TYR A 227 -7.25 11.13 -1.61
N ARG A 228 -6.43 11.88 -0.88
CA ARG A 228 -5.15 12.39 -1.40
C ARG A 228 -3.98 11.51 -0.94
N VAL A 229 -3.22 10.97 -1.88
CA VAL A 229 -1.93 10.35 -1.55
C VAL A 229 -0.86 11.43 -1.50
N PRO A 230 -0.02 11.48 -0.44
CA PRO A 230 1.04 12.47 -0.34
C PRO A 230 1.99 12.48 -1.55
N GLN A 231 2.62 13.64 -1.76
CA GLN A 231 3.50 13.90 -2.90
C GLN A 231 4.67 12.91 -2.93
N ARG A 232 5.22 12.61 -1.75
CA ARG A 232 6.25 11.59 -1.53
C ARG A 232 5.56 10.30 -1.08
N SER A 233 5.79 9.22 -1.82
CA SER A 233 5.40 7.88 -1.35
C SER A 233 6.19 7.58 -0.08
N PRO A 234 5.59 6.97 0.97
CA PRO A 234 6.37 6.29 1.99
C PRO A 234 7.37 5.37 1.30
N LEU A 235 8.60 5.29 1.80
CA LEU A 235 9.72 4.55 1.19
C LEU A 235 9.24 3.26 0.52
N ALA A 236 9.35 3.18 -0.82
CA ALA A 236 8.85 2.04 -1.59
C ALA A 236 9.40 0.69 -1.07
N PHE A 237 10.59 0.73 -0.48
CA PHE A 237 11.22 -0.37 0.25
C PHE A 237 10.33 -0.94 1.38
N TRP A 238 9.95 -0.13 2.37
CA TRP A 238 9.17 -0.59 3.53
C TRP A 238 7.75 -1.02 3.17
N ASN A 239 7.20 -0.44 2.11
CA ASN A 239 5.94 -0.92 1.54
C ASN A 239 6.04 -2.34 1.00
N ASN A 240 7.10 -2.67 0.26
CA ASN A 240 7.30 -4.04 -0.22
C ASN A 240 7.45 -5.04 0.94
N VAL A 241 8.16 -4.64 2.02
CA VAL A 241 8.28 -5.45 3.25
C VAL A 241 6.91 -5.69 3.88
N ARG A 242 6.13 -4.62 4.10
CA ARG A 242 4.75 -4.66 4.61
C ARG A 242 3.90 -5.62 3.79
N ASP A 243 3.90 -5.45 2.47
CA ASP A 243 3.07 -6.23 1.56
C ASP A 243 3.42 -7.72 1.62
N GLY A 244 4.71 -8.06 1.70
CA GLY A 244 5.17 -9.43 1.88
C GLY A 244 4.67 -10.06 3.19
N ALA A 245 4.76 -9.31 4.29
CA ALA A 245 4.27 -9.75 5.59
C ALA A 245 2.75 -9.97 5.61
N VAL A 246 1.98 -9.04 5.06
CA VAL A 246 0.51 -9.14 4.97
C VAL A 246 0.09 -10.32 4.08
N VAL A 247 0.80 -10.58 2.97
CA VAL A 247 0.54 -11.75 2.13
C VAL A 247 0.76 -13.05 2.90
N ALA A 248 1.87 -13.18 3.63
CA ALA A 248 2.12 -14.35 4.47
C ALA A 248 1.06 -14.51 5.57
N GLY A 249 0.72 -13.42 6.28
CA GLY A 249 -0.29 -13.43 7.33
C GLY A 249 -1.63 -13.95 6.85
N ARG A 250 -2.09 -13.50 5.67
CA ARG A 250 -3.33 -13.99 5.05
C ARG A 250 -3.30 -15.48 4.71
N GLY A 251 -2.19 -15.98 4.16
CA GLY A 251 -2.05 -17.41 3.83
C GLY A 251 -2.02 -18.31 5.08
N LEU A 252 -1.62 -17.77 6.23
CA LEU A 252 -1.42 -18.53 7.48
C LEU A 252 -2.50 -18.27 8.54
N GLY A 253 -3.48 -17.40 8.28
CA GLY A 253 -4.48 -17.01 9.28
C GLY A 253 -3.93 -16.18 10.45
N ILE A 254 -2.84 -15.43 10.24
CA ILE A 254 -2.25 -14.51 11.23
C ILE A 254 -2.66 -13.07 10.95
N HIS A 255 -3.05 -12.33 11.99
CA HIS A 255 -3.17 -10.87 11.90
C HIS A 255 -1.77 -10.23 11.99
N VAL A 256 -1.43 -9.36 11.04
CA VAL A 256 -0.18 -8.62 11.04
C VAL A 256 -0.50 -7.16 11.34
N ASP A 257 -0.16 -6.70 12.55
CA ASP A 257 -0.21 -5.27 12.91
C ASP A 257 1.08 -4.61 12.45
N VAL A 258 0.98 -3.56 11.64
CA VAL A 258 2.13 -2.87 11.06
C VAL A 258 2.23 -1.50 11.67
N ARG A 259 3.33 -1.24 12.38
CA ARG A 259 3.63 0.05 13.01
C ARG A 259 4.90 0.63 12.42
N ASN A 260 4.93 1.94 12.26
CA ASN A 260 6.10 2.63 11.72
C ASN A 260 6.65 3.59 12.77
N ALA A 261 7.96 3.59 12.94
CA ALA A 261 8.68 4.57 13.75
C ALA A 261 9.30 5.65 12.85
N PRO A 262 9.28 6.93 13.23
CA PRO A 262 9.99 7.97 12.50
C PRO A 262 11.47 7.63 12.32
N ALA A 263 12.01 7.89 11.12
CA ALA A 263 13.35 7.48 10.72
C ALA A 263 14.50 8.12 11.53
N ASP A 264 14.22 9.19 12.27
CA ASP A 264 15.13 9.88 13.17
C ASP A 264 14.93 9.50 14.65
N SER A 265 14.00 8.58 14.97
CA SER A 265 13.59 8.27 16.35
C SER A 265 13.66 6.77 16.67
N ALA A 266 14.87 6.28 16.95
CA ALA A 266 15.05 4.93 17.49
C ALA A 266 14.42 4.74 18.89
N VAL A 267 14.19 5.83 19.62
CA VAL A 267 13.49 5.82 20.92
C VAL A 267 12.02 5.44 20.75
N GLU A 268 11.34 6.00 19.76
CA GLU A 268 9.95 5.64 19.45
C GLU A 268 9.85 4.20 18.93
N GLN A 269 10.81 3.76 18.11
CA GLN A 269 10.86 2.36 17.67
C GLN A 269 10.96 1.38 18.84
N ARG A 270 11.77 1.71 19.84
CA ARG A 270 11.83 0.96 21.10
C ARG A 270 10.48 0.98 21.83
N GLY A 271 9.80 2.12 21.87
CA GLY A 271 8.46 2.25 22.45
C GLY A 271 7.41 1.37 21.79
N LEU A 272 7.48 1.18 20.46
CA LEU A 272 6.57 0.26 19.75
C LEU A 272 6.80 -1.21 20.12
N ILE A 273 8.04 -1.61 20.41
CA ILE A 273 8.32 -2.96 20.93
C ILE A 273 7.69 -3.13 22.32
N GLU A 274 7.81 -2.13 23.18
CA GLU A 274 7.22 -2.13 24.53
C GLU A 274 5.69 -2.22 24.48
N ASP A 275 5.04 -1.43 23.62
CA ASP A 275 3.58 -1.51 23.38
C ASP A 275 3.18 -2.92 22.93
N GLY A 276 3.95 -3.53 22.03
CA GLY A 276 3.73 -4.90 21.61
C GLY A 276 3.80 -5.92 22.76
N ILE A 277 4.77 -5.76 23.65
CA ILE A 277 4.91 -6.59 24.86
C ILE A 277 3.70 -6.41 25.78
N GLU A 278 3.31 -5.17 26.06
CA GLU A 278 2.17 -4.84 26.94
C GLU A 278 0.84 -5.38 26.39
N ARG A 279 0.65 -5.31 25.07
CA ARG A 279 -0.52 -5.87 24.37
C ARG A 279 -0.53 -7.39 24.30
N GLY A 280 0.60 -8.05 24.57
CA GLY A 280 0.73 -9.50 24.47
C GLY A 280 0.68 -10.03 23.04
N VAL A 281 1.30 -9.32 22.09
CA VAL A 281 1.42 -9.83 20.70
C VAL A 281 2.19 -11.15 20.68
N HIS A 282 1.90 -12.00 19.70
CA HIS A 282 2.45 -13.36 19.66
C HIS A 282 3.83 -13.43 19.00
N GLY A 283 4.25 -12.41 18.26
CA GLY A 283 5.58 -12.36 17.67
C GLY A 283 5.92 -10.97 17.17
N ILE A 284 7.21 -10.64 17.12
CA ILE A 284 7.69 -9.32 16.71
C ILE A 284 8.70 -9.47 15.58
N ALA A 285 8.49 -8.73 14.50
CA ALA A 285 9.47 -8.51 13.45
C ALA A 285 9.87 -7.02 13.46
N VAL A 286 11.16 -6.72 13.54
CA VAL A 286 11.64 -5.32 13.63
C VAL A 286 12.89 -5.12 12.78
N ALA A 287 13.02 -3.96 12.13
CA ALA A 287 14.25 -3.51 11.50
C ALA A 287 14.98 -2.51 12.41
N PRO A 288 16.04 -2.91 13.14
CA PRO A 288 16.66 -2.04 14.12
C PRO A 288 17.33 -0.83 13.46
N MET A 289 16.85 0.38 13.76
CA MET A 289 17.49 1.62 13.29
C MET A 289 18.79 1.90 14.06
N ASN A 290 18.78 1.65 15.37
CA ASN A 290 19.95 1.68 16.23
C ASN A 290 19.99 0.37 17.04
N PRO A 291 20.81 -0.61 16.63
CA PRO A 291 20.75 -1.95 17.21
C PRO A 291 21.08 -1.96 18.70
N GLU A 292 22.02 -1.14 19.16
CA GLU A 292 22.41 -1.04 20.56
C GLU A 292 21.30 -0.45 21.44
N LEU A 293 20.56 0.55 20.93
CA LEU A 293 19.45 1.17 21.66
C LEU A 293 18.20 0.27 21.77
N ILE A 294 18.01 -0.58 20.75
CA ILE A 294 16.80 -1.41 20.60
C ILE A 294 16.94 -2.76 21.31
N GLU A 295 18.16 -3.28 21.42
CA GLU A 295 18.47 -4.58 22.02
C GLU A 295 17.85 -4.80 23.42
N PRO A 296 17.83 -3.82 24.36
CA PRO A 296 17.16 -4.01 25.65
C PRO A 296 15.66 -4.35 25.54
N ALA A 297 14.94 -3.80 24.56
CA ALA A 297 13.53 -4.11 24.35
C ALA A 297 13.33 -5.46 23.64
N ILE A 298 14.21 -5.82 22.70
CA ILE A 298 14.25 -7.17 22.11
C ILE A 298 14.41 -8.21 23.21
N ARG A 299 15.37 -8.02 24.12
CA ARG A 299 15.61 -8.94 25.24
C ARG A 299 14.37 -9.12 26.11
N ARG A 300 13.70 -8.03 26.50
CA ARG A 300 12.46 -8.11 27.28
C ARG A 300 11.35 -8.86 26.57
N ALA A 301 11.15 -8.63 25.27
CA ALA A 301 10.15 -9.39 24.49
C ALA A 301 10.46 -10.89 24.51
N VAL A 302 11.72 -11.27 24.31
CA VAL A 302 12.15 -12.67 24.35
C VAL A 302 11.98 -13.27 25.76
N GLU A 303 12.34 -12.54 26.81
CA GLU A 303 12.13 -12.95 28.21
C GLU A 303 10.64 -13.09 28.56
N ALA A 304 9.76 -12.30 27.94
CA ALA A 304 8.31 -12.43 28.04
C ALA A 304 7.73 -13.60 27.21
N GLY A 305 8.58 -14.37 26.52
CA GLY A 305 8.16 -15.51 25.70
C GLY A 305 7.68 -15.12 24.29
N ILE A 306 7.87 -13.88 23.87
CA ILE A 306 7.50 -13.39 22.54
C ILE A 306 8.70 -13.60 21.59
N PRO A 307 8.59 -14.44 20.55
CA PRO A 307 9.66 -14.61 19.57
C PRO A 307 9.90 -13.31 18.79
N VAL A 308 11.16 -12.92 18.65
CA VAL A 308 11.59 -11.71 17.95
C VAL A 308 12.54 -12.06 16.81
N VAL A 309 12.22 -11.60 15.61
CA VAL A 309 13.11 -11.67 14.46
C VAL A 309 13.48 -10.27 13.99
N THR A 310 14.71 -10.12 13.51
CA THR A 310 15.14 -8.89 12.86
C THR A 310 15.03 -8.99 11.35
N ILE A 311 14.67 -7.88 10.71
CA ILE A 311 14.52 -7.80 9.26
C ILE A 311 15.33 -6.64 8.68
N ASP A 312 15.81 -6.77 7.44
CA ASP A 312 16.62 -5.77 6.70
C ASP A 312 17.96 -5.38 7.38
N SER A 313 17.89 -4.80 8.57
CA SER A 313 19.02 -4.47 9.44
C SER A 313 19.33 -5.63 10.39
N PRO A 314 20.58 -6.13 10.41
CA PRO A 314 21.01 -7.08 11.43
C PRO A 314 20.90 -6.50 12.85
N PRO A 315 20.72 -7.34 13.88
CA PRO A 315 20.68 -6.89 15.27
C PRO A 315 22.07 -6.53 15.79
N ALA A 316 22.14 -6.04 17.03
CA ALA A 316 23.40 -5.85 17.74
C ALA A 316 24.17 -7.17 17.87
N GLU A 317 25.50 -7.09 17.97
CA GLU A 317 26.32 -8.25 18.28
C GLU A 317 25.92 -8.85 19.65
N GLY A 318 25.71 -10.17 19.70
CA GLY A 318 25.25 -10.85 20.91
C GLY A 318 23.76 -10.66 21.24
N SER A 319 22.96 -10.15 20.31
CA SER A 319 21.52 -9.95 20.48
C SER A 319 20.74 -11.21 20.87
N CYS A 320 19.67 -11.02 21.65
CA CYS A 320 18.71 -12.07 21.97
C CYS A 320 17.71 -12.39 20.83
N ALA A 321 17.70 -11.64 19.73
CA ALA A 321 16.84 -11.93 18.58
C ALA A 321 17.09 -13.35 18.03
N GLN A 322 16.03 -14.10 17.77
CA GLN A 322 16.10 -15.51 17.40
C GLN A 322 16.64 -15.73 15.97
N ALA A 323 16.39 -14.79 15.06
CA ALA A 323 16.87 -14.84 13.69
C ALA A 323 16.98 -13.46 13.03
N TYR A 324 17.79 -13.38 11.98
CA TYR A 324 17.86 -12.26 11.04
C TYR A 324 17.37 -12.69 9.65
N ILE A 325 16.45 -11.94 9.06
CA ILE A 325 15.93 -12.15 7.71
C ILE A 325 16.23 -10.91 6.88
N GLY A 326 17.14 -11.01 5.92
CA GLY A 326 17.51 -9.84 5.14
C GLY A 326 18.52 -10.18 4.08
N THR A 327 19.20 -9.17 3.58
CA THR A 327 20.24 -9.32 2.57
C THR A 327 21.58 -9.66 3.23
N ASP A 328 22.40 -10.50 2.60
CA ASP A 328 23.83 -10.55 2.92
C ASP A 328 24.52 -9.25 2.46
N ASN A 329 24.66 -8.32 3.40
CA ASN A 329 25.22 -6.99 3.16
C ASN A 329 26.71 -7.00 2.80
N VAL A 330 27.45 -8.05 3.18
CA VAL A 330 28.87 -8.21 2.81
C VAL A 330 28.98 -8.62 1.35
N VAL A 331 28.15 -9.57 0.92
CA VAL A 331 28.04 -9.93 -0.51
C VAL A 331 27.57 -8.71 -1.32
N ALA A 332 26.57 -7.98 -0.82
CA ALA A 332 26.08 -6.76 -1.46
C ALA A 332 27.17 -5.70 -1.68
N GLY A 333 27.93 -5.37 -0.62
CA GLY A 333 29.03 -4.40 -0.71
C GLY A 333 30.14 -4.82 -1.70
N ARG A 334 30.47 -6.12 -1.72
CA ARG A 334 31.43 -6.67 -2.68
C ARG A 334 30.94 -6.56 -4.13
N LEU A 335 29.67 -6.89 -4.38
CA LEU A 335 29.06 -6.76 -5.71
C LEU A 335 29.04 -5.29 -6.17
N ALA A 336 28.81 -4.34 -5.25
CA ALA A 336 28.87 -2.91 -5.56
C ALA A 336 30.29 -2.46 -5.95
N ALA A 337 31.31 -2.93 -5.24
CA ALA A 337 32.72 -2.65 -5.57
C ALA A 337 33.11 -3.22 -6.93
N GLU A 338 32.72 -4.48 -7.16
CA GLU A 338 32.90 -5.18 -8.41
C GLU A 338 32.23 -4.46 -9.59
N MET A 339 31.03 -3.91 -9.38
CA MET A 339 30.35 -3.09 -10.36
C MET A 339 31.11 -1.80 -10.64
N MET A 340 31.49 -1.09 -9.59
CA MET A 340 32.19 0.18 -9.71
C MET A 340 33.51 0.02 -10.46
N ALA A 341 34.26 -1.05 -10.19
CA ALA A 341 35.52 -1.36 -10.89
C ALA A 341 35.32 -1.61 -12.39
N ARG A 342 34.19 -2.22 -12.78
CA ARG A 342 33.84 -2.44 -14.19
C ARG A 342 33.41 -1.14 -14.88
N LEU A 343 32.76 -0.23 -14.16
CA LEU A 343 32.35 1.08 -14.67
C LEU A 343 33.52 2.08 -14.77
N LEU A 344 34.52 1.94 -13.89
CA LEU A 344 35.73 2.76 -13.82
C LEU A 344 37.00 1.91 -13.96
N PRO A 345 37.26 1.32 -15.15
CA PRO A 345 38.43 0.46 -15.35
C PRO A 345 39.76 1.22 -15.24
N GLY A 346 39.75 2.54 -15.49
CA GLY A 346 40.89 3.43 -15.30
C GLY A 346 41.04 3.93 -13.85
N GLY A 347 40.15 3.53 -12.96
CA GLY A 347 40.13 3.99 -11.58
C GLY A 347 39.49 5.36 -11.36
N GLY A 348 39.56 5.85 -10.12
CA GLY A 348 39.07 7.16 -9.73
C GLY A 348 38.52 7.23 -8.30
N LYS A 349 38.21 8.44 -7.86
CA LYS A 349 37.58 8.67 -6.55
C LYS A 349 36.10 8.31 -6.58
N VAL A 350 35.66 7.59 -5.56
CA VAL A 350 34.28 7.14 -5.39
C VAL A 350 33.68 7.81 -4.15
N GLY A 351 32.61 8.58 -4.32
CA GLY A 351 31.83 9.12 -3.20
C GLY A 351 30.84 8.10 -2.67
N ALA A 352 30.50 8.13 -1.38
CA ALA A 352 29.50 7.25 -0.79
C ALA A 352 28.51 8.03 0.09
N LEU A 353 27.22 7.71 -0.07
CA LEU A 353 26.12 8.21 0.77
C LEU A 353 25.40 7.04 1.44
N THR A 354 24.99 7.24 2.69
CA THR A 354 24.19 6.32 3.51
C THR A 354 23.22 7.13 4.39
N PHE A 355 22.17 6.51 4.91
CA PHE A 355 21.29 7.15 5.90
C PHE A 355 22.01 7.36 7.23
N TRP A 356 22.48 6.27 7.83
CA TRP A 356 23.21 6.26 9.10
C TRP A 356 24.40 5.30 9.01
N LEU A 357 25.52 5.65 9.63
CA LEU A 357 26.69 4.80 9.80
C LEU A 357 26.56 3.85 11.01
N SER A 358 25.65 4.16 11.93
CA SER A 358 25.32 3.28 13.07
C SER A 358 24.55 2.03 12.64
N ALA A 359 23.85 2.07 11.50
CA ALA A 359 23.11 0.92 10.99
C ALA A 359 24.07 -0.17 10.48
N VAL A 360 23.90 -1.41 10.97
CA VAL A 360 24.82 -2.52 10.71
C VAL A 360 24.85 -2.89 9.22
N ASN A 361 23.71 -2.88 8.54
CA ASN A 361 23.61 -3.15 7.10
C ASN A 361 24.43 -2.16 6.26
N SER A 362 24.32 -0.85 6.53
CA SER A 362 25.09 0.19 5.85
C SER A 362 26.59 0.04 6.09
N ARG A 363 26.99 -0.18 7.35
CA ARG A 363 28.40 -0.38 7.71
C ARG A 363 29.00 -1.58 6.98
N GLU A 364 28.32 -2.72 7.00
CA GLU A 364 28.78 -3.95 6.34
C GLU A 364 28.94 -3.77 4.82
N ARG A 365 28.00 -3.07 4.15
CA ARG A 365 28.09 -2.76 2.71
C ARG A 365 29.33 -1.91 2.41
N ILE A 366 29.55 -0.85 3.18
CA ILE A 366 30.66 0.09 2.98
C ILE A 366 32.01 -0.59 3.25
N GLU A 367 32.12 -1.35 4.33
CA GLU A 367 33.35 -2.07 4.69
C GLU A 367 33.68 -3.15 3.67
N ALA A 368 32.69 -3.93 3.23
CA ALA A 368 32.87 -4.94 2.20
C ALA A 368 33.24 -4.33 0.85
N PHE A 369 32.66 -3.18 0.49
CA PHE A 369 33.07 -2.43 -0.71
C PHE A 369 34.54 -2.03 -0.59
N ARG A 370 34.92 -1.39 0.53
CA ARG A 370 36.30 -0.92 0.77
C ARG A 370 37.30 -2.07 0.71
N ALA A 371 36.97 -3.21 1.32
CA ALA A 371 37.81 -4.40 1.28
C ALA A 371 37.98 -4.95 -0.15
N ALA A 372 36.89 -5.00 -0.92
CA ALA A 372 36.87 -5.55 -2.28
C ALA A 372 37.61 -4.67 -3.31
N VAL A 373 37.70 -3.35 -3.08
CA VAL A 373 38.49 -2.45 -3.95
C VAL A 373 39.96 -2.30 -3.51
N SER A 374 40.38 -2.98 -2.44
CA SER A 374 41.79 -2.96 -2.01
C SER A 374 42.69 -3.53 -3.10
N GLY A 375 43.60 -2.71 -3.64
CA GLY A 375 44.50 -3.07 -4.75
C GLY A 375 43.92 -2.83 -6.15
N VAL A 376 42.69 -2.32 -6.26
CA VAL A 376 42.09 -1.79 -7.50
C VAL A 376 42.31 -0.26 -7.51
N PRO A 377 42.47 0.42 -8.67
CA PRO A 377 42.67 1.87 -8.71
C PRO A 377 41.42 2.70 -8.34
N LEU A 378 40.60 2.25 -7.39
CA LEU A 378 39.44 2.97 -6.87
C LEU A 378 39.74 3.50 -5.46
N ASP A 379 39.41 4.77 -5.24
CA ASP A 379 39.61 5.46 -3.96
C ASP A 379 38.25 5.84 -3.34
N LEU A 380 37.73 5.00 -2.44
CA LEU A 380 36.49 5.27 -1.73
C LEU A 380 36.69 6.38 -0.70
N GLN A 381 36.11 7.55 -0.96
CA GLN A 381 36.11 8.68 -0.05
C GLN A 381 35.33 8.36 1.24
N PRO A 382 35.58 9.10 2.34
CA PRO A 382 34.79 8.94 3.56
C PRO A 382 33.28 9.04 3.27
N PRO A 383 32.47 8.07 3.73
CA PRO A 383 31.03 8.11 3.51
C PRO A 383 30.39 9.26 4.27
N ALA A 384 29.33 9.84 3.71
CA ALA A 384 28.54 10.88 4.36
C ALA A 384 27.11 10.38 4.65
N GLU A 385 26.53 10.92 5.71
CA GLU A 385 25.18 10.61 6.16
C GLU A 385 24.20 11.67 5.63
N ASP A 386 23.14 11.22 4.95
CA ASP A 386 22.04 12.09 4.56
C ASP A 386 20.84 12.04 5.52
N ARG A 387 20.84 11.13 6.51
CA ARG A 387 19.89 11.12 7.64
C ARG A 387 18.42 11.05 7.20
N PHE A 388 18.15 10.32 6.12
CA PHE A 388 16.82 10.25 5.46
C PHE A 388 16.33 11.60 4.89
N ASP A 389 17.22 12.58 4.76
CA ASP A 389 16.95 13.86 4.08
C ASP A 389 17.57 13.83 2.68
N ILE A 390 16.74 13.56 1.67
CA ILE A 390 17.15 13.56 0.26
C ILE A 390 17.75 14.91 -0.15
N GLU A 391 17.24 16.04 0.36
CA GLU A 391 17.74 17.36 -0.01
C GLU A 391 19.12 17.62 0.57
N LEU A 392 19.37 17.17 1.80
CA LEU A 392 20.70 17.10 2.38
C LEU A 392 21.61 16.19 1.55
N GLY A 393 21.17 14.97 1.22
CA GLY A 393 21.92 14.03 0.39
C GLY A 393 22.30 14.61 -0.98
N MET A 394 21.37 15.31 -1.64
CA MET A 394 21.60 16.00 -2.91
C MET A 394 22.61 17.14 -2.78
N ARG A 395 22.57 17.92 -1.69
CA ARG A 395 23.56 18.98 -1.43
C ARG A 395 24.96 18.39 -1.25
N ILE A 396 25.09 17.35 -0.42
CA ILE A 396 26.35 16.65 -0.19
C ILE A 396 26.89 16.06 -1.50
N ALA A 397 26.04 15.37 -2.27
CA ALA A 397 26.42 14.81 -3.56
C ALA A 397 26.91 15.88 -4.53
N ARG A 398 26.21 17.02 -4.62
CA ARG A 398 26.58 18.13 -5.50
C ARG A 398 27.95 18.71 -5.13
N GLU A 399 28.17 18.98 -3.85
CA GLU A 399 29.45 19.49 -3.35
C GLU A 399 30.58 18.51 -3.65
N ALA A 400 30.38 17.22 -3.37
CA ALA A 400 31.36 16.17 -3.63
C ALA A 400 31.72 16.08 -5.13
N VAL A 401 30.76 16.16 -6.04
CA VAL A 401 31.04 16.13 -7.49
C VAL A 401 31.78 17.39 -7.95
N GLN A 402 31.41 18.57 -7.44
CA GLN A 402 32.02 19.84 -7.85
C GLN A 402 33.46 20.00 -7.37
N THR A 403 33.75 19.61 -6.13
CA THR A 403 35.05 19.91 -5.48
C THR A 403 35.92 18.68 -5.28
N GLY A 404 35.32 17.49 -5.20
CA GLY A 404 36.01 16.26 -4.80
C GLY A 404 36.67 15.48 -5.93
N GLY A 405 36.45 15.86 -7.20
CA GLY A 405 36.94 15.11 -8.36
C GLY A 405 36.37 13.70 -8.45
N ILE A 406 35.11 13.54 -8.01
CA ILE A 406 34.43 12.24 -7.92
C ILE A 406 34.12 11.72 -9.33
N ALA A 407 34.63 10.52 -9.63
CA ALA A 407 34.40 9.80 -10.88
C ALA A 407 33.30 8.73 -10.75
N GLY A 408 33.11 8.20 -9.54
CA GLY A 408 32.08 7.21 -9.23
C GLY A 408 31.31 7.55 -7.96
N ALA A 409 30.09 7.05 -7.85
CA ALA A 409 29.23 7.27 -6.70
C ALA A 409 28.53 5.99 -6.26
N LEU A 410 28.56 5.74 -4.96
CA LEU A 410 27.88 4.63 -4.29
C LEU A 410 26.71 5.19 -3.47
N GLY A 411 25.49 4.80 -3.79
CA GLY A 411 24.35 4.93 -2.89
C GLY A 411 24.20 3.65 -2.09
N VAL A 412 24.32 3.69 -0.76
CA VAL A 412 24.35 2.50 0.11
C VAL A 412 22.94 2.00 0.48
N CYS A 413 21.95 2.90 0.38
CA CYS A 413 20.54 2.66 0.65
C CYS A 413 19.65 3.23 -0.47
N ALA A 414 18.34 2.90 -0.42
CA ALA A 414 17.36 3.14 -1.48
C ALA A 414 17.41 4.55 -2.13
N GLU A 415 17.47 5.61 -1.32
CA GLU A 415 17.37 7.00 -1.81
C GLU A 415 18.72 7.63 -2.15
N ASN A 416 19.82 7.04 -1.72
CA ASN A 416 21.13 7.64 -1.94
C ASN A 416 21.51 7.65 -3.42
N GLY A 417 21.06 6.65 -4.19
CA GLY A 417 21.23 6.61 -5.64
C GLY A 417 20.51 7.77 -6.35
N LEU A 418 19.30 8.10 -5.89
CA LEU A 418 18.53 9.26 -6.35
C LEU A 418 19.29 10.56 -6.05
N SER A 419 19.81 10.73 -4.83
CA SER A 419 20.58 11.92 -4.44
C SER A 419 21.78 12.16 -5.37
N TRP A 420 22.56 11.10 -5.66
CA TRP A 420 23.66 11.17 -6.62
C TRP A 420 23.20 11.46 -8.05
N GLY A 421 22.14 10.79 -8.52
CA GLY A 421 21.64 10.95 -9.88
C GLY A 421 21.09 12.35 -10.15
N THR A 422 20.33 12.91 -9.20
CA THR A 422 19.82 14.28 -9.30
C THR A 422 20.95 15.31 -9.26
N ALA A 423 21.93 15.12 -8.39
CA ALA A 423 23.11 15.98 -8.35
C ALA A 423 23.91 15.92 -9.67
N ALA A 424 24.10 14.73 -10.23
CA ALA A 424 24.78 14.56 -11.52
C ALA A 424 24.05 15.29 -12.65
N LYS A 425 22.73 15.15 -12.76
CA LYS A 425 21.92 15.88 -13.75
C LYS A 425 22.03 17.39 -13.58
N ALA A 426 21.88 17.90 -12.36
CA ALA A 426 21.96 19.33 -12.08
C ALA A 426 23.32 19.95 -12.44
N LEU A 427 24.38 19.14 -12.46
CA LEU A 427 25.74 19.56 -12.80
C LEU A 427 26.14 19.24 -14.25
N GLY A 428 25.24 18.72 -15.09
CA GLY A 428 25.57 18.30 -16.46
C GLY A 428 26.57 17.14 -16.50
N ARG A 429 26.54 16.26 -15.49
CA ARG A 429 27.43 15.11 -15.30
C ARG A 429 26.69 13.77 -15.35
N ALA A 430 25.46 13.75 -15.83
CA ALA A 430 24.66 12.54 -15.99
C ALA A 430 25.33 11.58 -16.99
N GLY A 431 25.44 10.29 -16.66
CA GLY A 431 26.17 9.33 -17.48
C GLY A 431 27.70 9.43 -17.31
N ASP A 432 28.28 10.61 -17.14
CA ASP A 432 29.73 10.70 -16.90
C ASP A 432 30.13 10.31 -15.47
N LEU A 433 29.32 10.68 -14.47
CA LEU A 433 29.46 10.16 -13.10
C LEU A 433 28.94 8.72 -13.06
N LYS A 434 29.80 7.76 -12.70
CA LYS A 434 29.41 6.34 -12.65
C LYS A 434 28.71 6.02 -11.34
N ILE A 435 27.40 5.84 -11.38
CA ILE A 435 26.56 5.65 -10.18
C ILE A 435 26.13 4.18 -10.04
N VAL A 436 26.44 3.60 -8.87
CA VAL A 436 25.92 2.33 -8.40
C VAL A 436 24.96 2.61 -7.24
N ALA A 437 23.67 2.35 -7.45
CA ALA A 437 22.62 2.57 -6.48
C ALA A 437 22.26 1.28 -5.72
N PHE A 438 21.53 1.43 -4.62
CA PHE A 438 20.78 0.34 -3.98
C PHE A 438 19.29 0.54 -4.18
N ASP A 439 18.58 -0.58 -4.31
CA ASP A 439 17.14 -0.71 -4.50
C ASP A 439 16.59 -0.07 -5.79
N LEU A 440 15.38 -0.46 -6.20
CA LEU A 440 14.71 0.07 -7.39
C LEU A 440 13.52 0.95 -7.00
N LEU A 441 13.82 2.16 -6.53
CA LEU A 441 12.83 3.23 -6.45
C LEU A 441 12.38 3.64 -7.85
N THR A 442 11.20 4.24 -7.97
CA THR A 442 10.68 4.77 -9.23
C THR A 442 11.70 5.67 -9.92
N ASP A 443 12.31 6.59 -9.17
CA ASP A 443 13.31 7.50 -9.74
C ASP A 443 14.62 6.78 -10.10
N THR A 444 15.06 5.80 -9.30
CA THR A 444 16.23 4.97 -9.62
C THR A 444 16.02 4.20 -10.91
N LEU A 445 14.83 3.61 -11.10
CA LEU A 445 14.44 2.91 -12.33
C LEU A 445 14.48 3.86 -13.53
N ALA A 446 13.92 5.06 -13.41
CA ALA A 446 13.93 6.05 -14.49
C ALA A 446 15.36 6.50 -14.82
N MET A 447 16.17 6.76 -13.81
CA MET A 447 17.57 7.15 -13.99
C MET A 447 18.44 6.03 -14.56
N LEU A 448 18.13 4.76 -14.28
CA LEU A 448 18.75 3.60 -14.96
C LEU A 448 18.44 3.61 -16.46
N ARG A 449 17.19 3.90 -16.85
CA ARG A 449 16.75 3.94 -18.25
C ARG A 449 17.31 5.11 -19.04
N GLU A 450 17.50 6.22 -18.35
CA GLU A 450 18.11 7.43 -18.91
C GLU A 450 19.64 7.30 -19.00
N GLY A 451 20.25 6.31 -18.33
CA GLY A 451 21.70 6.13 -18.24
C GLY A 451 22.38 7.08 -17.25
N THR A 452 21.61 7.73 -16.38
CA THR A 452 22.17 8.52 -15.26
C THR A 452 22.72 7.59 -14.18
N ILE A 453 21.94 6.58 -13.79
CA ILE A 453 22.38 5.49 -12.91
C ILE A 453 22.76 4.29 -13.78
N HIS A 454 23.83 3.58 -13.41
CA HIS A 454 24.43 2.56 -14.27
C HIS A 454 24.12 1.13 -13.80
N ALA A 455 23.96 0.97 -12.49
CA ALA A 455 23.54 -0.29 -11.87
C ALA A 455 22.78 -0.01 -10.58
N ALA A 456 21.85 -0.91 -10.25
CA ALA A 456 21.21 -0.97 -8.95
C ALA A 456 21.42 -2.35 -8.33
N LEU A 457 21.79 -2.38 -7.05
CA LEU A 457 21.81 -3.58 -6.25
C LEU A 457 20.47 -3.69 -5.54
N VAL A 458 19.66 -4.66 -5.98
CA VAL A 458 18.25 -4.72 -5.62
C VAL A 458 18.03 -5.83 -4.64
N GLN A 459 17.50 -5.46 -3.49
CA GLN A 459 17.15 -6.40 -2.44
C GLN A 459 15.85 -7.12 -2.79
N ARG A 460 15.45 -8.06 -1.94
CA ARG A 460 14.18 -8.79 -2.07
C ARG A 460 13.31 -8.46 -0.87
N GLU A 461 12.86 -7.21 -0.82
CA GLU A 461 12.18 -6.60 0.33
C GLU A 461 10.89 -7.34 0.69
N HIS A 462 10.12 -7.73 -0.33
CA HIS A 462 8.92 -8.56 -0.14
C HIS A 462 9.25 -9.91 0.50
N GLU A 463 10.40 -10.51 0.21
CA GLU A 463 10.81 -11.77 0.88
C GLU A 463 11.11 -11.56 2.34
N MET A 464 11.64 -10.40 2.73
CA MET A 464 11.97 -10.12 4.13
C MET A 464 10.71 -10.18 4.98
N GLY A 465 9.65 -9.46 4.58
CA GLY A 465 8.37 -9.49 5.28
C GLY A 465 7.68 -10.86 5.21
N TYR A 466 7.65 -11.48 4.02
CA TYR A 466 7.00 -12.78 3.82
C TYR A 466 7.62 -13.87 4.70
N ARG A 467 8.95 -13.96 4.71
CA ARG A 467 9.67 -14.98 5.47
C ARG A 467 9.72 -14.69 6.97
N ALA A 468 9.69 -13.43 7.38
CA ALA A 468 9.58 -13.07 8.79
C ALA A 468 8.28 -13.61 9.41
N VAL A 469 7.13 -13.35 8.78
CA VAL A 469 5.83 -13.82 9.28
C VAL A 469 5.74 -15.35 9.23
N ARG A 470 6.25 -16.00 8.17
CA ARG A 470 6.31 -17.48 8.11
C ARG A 470 7.18 -18.08 9.22
N LEU A 471 8.35 -17.51 9.47
CA LEU A 471 9.23 -18.03 10.51
C LEU A 471 8.61 -17.85 11.90
N LEU A 472 7.99 -16.69 12.17
CA LEU A 472 7.27 -16.45 13.42
C LEU A 472 6.07 -17.40 13.57
N HIS A 473 5.31 -17.64 12.50
CA HIS A 473 4.25 -18.67 12.49
C HIS A 473 4.78 -20.05 12.89
N ASP A 474 5.91 -20.46 12.31
CA ASP A 474 6.52 -21.75 12.59
C ASP A 474 7.00 -21.82 14.05
N MET A 475 7.65 -20.77 14.55
CA MET A 475 8.03 -20.66 15.97
C MET A 475 6.81 -20.82 16.89
N LEU A 476 5.68 -20.22 16.52
CA LEU A 476 4.44 -20.27 17.29
C LEU A 476 3.66 -21.58 17.17
N SER A 477 3.96 -22.42 16.17
CA SER A 477 3.18 -23.62 15.89
C SER A 477 3.93 -24.91 16.26
N ARG A 478 5.26 -24.93 16.10
CA ARG A 478 6.13 -26.07 16.40
C ARG A 478 7.19 -25.79 17.47
N GLY A 479 7.26 -24.56 17.99
CA GLY A 479 8.26 -24.11 18.95
C GLY A 479 9.50 -23.49 18.29
N VAL A 480 10.15 -22.58 19.03
CA VAL A 480 11.29 -21.78 18.54
C VAL A 480 12.45 -22.64 18.07
N ASP A 481 12.94 -23.57 18.90
CA ASP A 481 14.10 -24.40 18.56
C ASP A 481 13.84 -25.26 17.32
N ALA A 482 12.65 -25.82 17.21
CA ALA A 482 12.26 -26.61 16.05
C ALA A 482 12.20 -25.73 14.79
N ALA A 483 11.60 -24.53 14.86
CA ALA A 483 11.52 -23.62 13.72
C ALA A 483 12.90 -23.13 13.24
N LEU A 484 13.85 -22.98 14.16
CA LEU A 484 15.23 -22.57 13.85
C LEU A 484 16.13 -23.72 13.40
N ALA A 485 15.72 -24.97 13.62
CA ALA A 485 16.52 -26.14 13.27
C ALA A 485 16.80 -26.20 11.76
N GLY A 486 18.08 -26.27 11.39
CA GLY A 486 18.51 -26.32 9.99
C GLY A 486 18.64 -24.97 9.30
N LEU A 487 18.27 -23.85 9.95
CA LEU A 487 18.58 -22.52 9.40
C LEU A 487 20.10 -22.27 9.43
N PRO A 488 20.65 -21.70 8.35
CA PRO A 488 22.07 -21.36 8.30
C PRO A 488 22.41 -20.34 9.38
N THR A 489 23.68 -20.31 9.76
CA THR A 489 24.18 -19.36 10.74
C THR A 489 25.09 -18.35 10.08
N ARG A 490 24.88 -17.09 10.43
CA ARG A 490 25.80 -16.01 10.14
C ARG A 490 26.83 -15.91 11.26
N ALA A 491 28.11 -15.87 10.91
CA ALA A 491 29.16 -15.54 11.87
C ALA A 491 29.04 -14.05 12.26
N GLY A 492 28.92 -13.77 13.55
CA GLY A 492 29.07 -12.40 14.05
C GLY A 492 30.47 -11.85 13.77
N ALA A 493 30.60 -10.53 13.67
CA ALA A 493 31.91 -9.89 13.70
C ALA A 493 32.67 -10.39 14.95
N GLY A 494 33.93 -10.79 14.81
CA GLY A 494 34.72 -11.27 15.96
C GLY A 494 34.48 -12.73 16.43
N GLY A 495 33.65 -13.52 15.75
CA GLY A 495 33.56 -14.97 15.97
C GLY A 495 32.82 -15.41 17.24
N ARG A 496 31.97 -14.56 17.84
CA ARG A 496 31.12 -14.91 18.98
C ARG A 496 29.64 -14.89 18.60
N SER A 497 28.95 -16.00 18.93
CA SER A 497 27.56 -16.37 18.67
C SER A 497 27.09 -16.32 17.21
N ALA A 498 26.65 -17.47 16.71
CA ALA A 498 26.20 -17.62 15.33
C ALA A 498 24.69 -17.34 15.24
N LEU A 499 24.31 -16.18 14.71
CA LEU A 499 22.90 -15.79 14.56
C LEU A 499 22.27 -16.61 13.42
N ARG A 500 21.08 -17.19 13.66
CA ARG A 500 20.34 -17.86 12.58
C ARG A 500 19.93 -16.83 11.55
N CYS A 501 20.17 -17.10 10.28
CA CYS A 501 19.86 -16.18 9.21
C CYS A 501 19.04 -16.82 8.09
N ILE A 502 18.23 -15.99 7.45
CA ILE A 502 17.62 -16.28 6.16
C ILE A 502 18.10 -15.18 5.22
N ASP A 503 19.06 -15.50 4.37
CA ASP A 503 19.45 -14.60 3.28
C ASP A 503 18.35 -14.60 2.23
N THR A 504 17.72 -13.44 2.04
CA THR A 504 16.71 -13.24 1.01
C THR A 504 17.35 -13.16 -0.38
N GLY A 505 18.63 -12.81 -0.45
CA GLY A 505 19.44 -12.64 -1.65
C GLY A 505 19.39 -11.22 -2.21
N ILE A 506 20.36 -10.93 -3.09
CA ILE A 506 20.48 -9.66 -3.79
C ILE A 506 20.65 -9.89 -5.28
N ASP A 507 20.02 -9.04 -6.08
CA ASP A 507 20.09 -9.09 -7.53
C ASP A 507 20.81 -7.84 -8.05
N VAL A 508 21.81 -8.02 -8.92
CA VAL A 508 22.46 -6.90 -9.61
C VAL A 508 21.65 -6.59 -10.87
N VAL A 509 21.09 -5.39 -10.94
CA VAL A 509 20.22 -4.96 -12.03
C VAL A 509 20.89 -3.85 -12.83
N THR A 510 20.92 -4.02 -14.14
CA THR A 510 21.46 -3.04 -15.09
C THR A 510 20.46 -2.82 -16.22
N LEU A 511 20.68 -1.79 -17.05
CA LEU A 511 19.78 -1.53 -18.15
C LEU A 511 19.72 -2.70 -19.14
N GLU A 512 20.89 -3.19 -19.57
CA GLU A 512 20.99 -4.37 -20.44
C GLU A 512 21.58 -5.57 -19.72
N ARG A 513 21.44 -6.75 -20.35
CA ARG A 513 21.97 -8.00 -19.84
C ARG A 513 23.49 -7.98 -19.87
N THR A 514 24.10 -8.37 -18.75
CA THR A 514 25.52 -8.70 -18.69
C THR A 514 25.68 -10.12 -18.14
N PRO A 515 26.88 -10.73 -18.21
CA PRO A 515 27.14 -12.05 -17.60
C PRO A 515 26.95 -12.09 -16.08
N TRP A 516 26.87 -10.94 -15.42
CA TRP A 516 26.89 -10.79 -13.96
C TRP A 516 25.72 -9.93 -13.44
N SER A 517 24.77 -9.57 -14.30
CA SER A 517 23.58 -8.81 -13.93
C SER A 517 22.34 -9.31 -14.66
N LEU A 518 21.17 -9.05 -14.06
CA LEU A 518 19.89 -9.17 -14.72
C LEU A 518 19.60 -7.86 -15.46
N PRO A 519 19.13 -7.90 -16.73
CA PRO A 519 18.56 -6.72 -17.34
C PRO A 519 17.30 -6.32 -16.59
N LEU A 520 17.07 -5.02 -16.45
CA LEU A 520 15.96 -4.46 -15.69
C LEU A 520 14.60 -5.01 -16.17
N SER A 521 14.39 -5.24 -17.46
CA SER A 521 13.13 -5.83 -17.97
C SER A 521 12.86 -7.22 -17.41
N GLU A 522 13.87 -8.09 -17.39
CA GLU A 522 13.74 -9.44 -16.85
C GLU A 522 13.65 -9.44 -15.33
N TYR A 523 14.37 -8.56 -14.65
CA TYR A 523 14.22 -8.41 -13.21
C TYR A 523 12.77 -8.06 -12.85
N LEU A 524 12.19 -7.07 -13.55
CA LEU A 524 10.81 -6.64 -13.31
C LEU A 524 9.80 -7.77 -13.53
N ALA A 525 10.00 -8.61 -14.56
CA ALA A 525 9.18 -9.79 -14.80
C ALA A 525 9.40 -10.90 -13.75
N LEU A 526 10.65 -11.14 -13.36
CA LEU A 526 11.03 -12.12 -12.35
C LEU A 526 10.45 -11.75 -10.98
N GLU A 527 10.52 -10.48 -10.60
CA GLU A 527 9.97 -9.95 -9.36
C GLU A 527 8.44 -10.13 -9.31
N ALA A 528 7.74 -9.80 -10.41
CA ALA A 528 6.31 -10.02 -10.54
C ALA A 528 5.96 -11.51 -10.34
N ASN A 529 6.67 -12.41 -11.04
CA ASN A 529 6.47 -13.85 -10.90
C ASN A 529 6.74 -14.36 -9.47
N ARG A 530 7.80 -13.86 -8.81
CA ARG A 530 8.13 -14.19 -7.41
C ARG A 530 7.02 -13.77 -6.46
N LYS A 531 6.37 -12.63 -6.68
CA LYS A 531 5.25 -12.13 -5.87
C LYS A 531 3.97 -12.95 -6.16
N ALA A 532 3.66 -13.20 -7.42
CA ALA A 532 2.47 -13.95 -7.84
C ALA A 532 2.47 -15.42 -7.36
N ALA A 533 3.62 -16.09 -7.34
CA ALA A 533 3.71 -17.48 -6.88
C ALA A 533 3.29 -17.66 -5.41
N LYS A 534 3.63 -16.69 -4.54
CA LYS A 534 3.39 -16.75 -3.09
C LYS A 534 1.95 -16.45 -2.70
N ARG A 535 1.21 -15.78 -3.58
CA ARG A 535 -0.22 -15.49 -3.39
C ARG A 535 -1.11 -16.72 -3.66
N ARG A 536 -0.59 -17.78 -4.29
CA ARG A 536 -1.36 -19.00 -4.62
C ARG A 536 -1.35 -20.06 -3.51
N GLU A 537 -0.59 -19.87 -2.44
CA GLU A 537 -0.66 -20.73 -1.26
C GLU A 537 -2.01 -20.49 -0.56
N GLN A 538 -2.72 -21.57 -0.22
CA GLN A 538 -4.15 -21.58 0.15
C GLN A 538 -4.52 -20.57 1.24
N LEU A 539 -5.60 -19.83 1.01
CA LEU A 539 -6.25 -18.98 2.01
C LEU A 539 -7.04 -19.86 2.98
N SER A 540 -6.53 -20.07 4.19
CA SER A 540 -7.35 -20.61 5.28
C SER A 540 -8.20 -19.48 5.88
N TYR A 541 -9.52 -19.66 5.89
CA TYR A 541 -10.50 -18.69 6.41
C TYR A 541 -10.84 -18.94 7.90
N GLU A 542 -10.03 -19.71 8.61
CA GLU A 542 -10.21 -19.93 10.05
C GLU A 542 -9.90 -18.66 10.85
N SER A 543 -10.57 -18.50 12.00
CA SER A 543 -10.50 -17.27 12.81
C SER A 543 -9.07 -16.89 13.16
N ARG A 544 -8.68 -15.65 12.86
CA ARG A 544 -7.34 -15.10 13.15
C ARG A 544 -7.15 -14.93 14.66
N THR A 545 -6.64 -15.93 15.35
CA THR A 545 -6.39 -15.89 16.81
C THR A 545 -4.99 -15.40 17.18
N LYS A 546 -4.04 -15.41 16.24
CA LYS A 546 -2.64 -14.98 16.47
C LYS A 546 -2.34 -13.63 15.81
N GLU A 547 -1.60 -12.79 16.51
CA GLU A 547 -1.20 -11.45 16.09
C GLU A 547 0.33 -11.33 16.09
N VAL A 548 0.90 -10.85 14.98
CA VAL A 548 2.32 -10.52 14.83
C VAL A 548 2.45 -9.02 14.63
N LEU A 549 3.35 -8.40 15.40
CA LEU A 549 3.70 -6.99 15.24
C LEU A 549 4.89 -6.85 14.30
N LEU A 550 4.70 -6.14 13.20
CA LEU A 550 5.76 -5.74 12.27
C LEU A 550 6.08 -4.25 12.50
N ILE A 551 7.32 -3.96 12.89
CA ILE A 551 7.80 -2.60 13.14
C ILE A 551 8.73 -2.19 11.99
N THR A 552 8.30 -1.21 11.20
CA THR A 552 9.08 -0.66 10.07
C THR A 552 9.45 0.81 10.32
N VAL A 553 10.09 1.46 9.34
CA VAL A 553 10.57 2.84 9.43
C VAL A 553 9.73 3.76 8.54
N ASP A 554 9.27 4.87 9.10
CA ASP A 554 8.61 5.97 8.37
C ASP A 554 9.63 7.09 8.11
N ALA A 555 9.97 7.33 6.84
CA ALA A 555 10.90 8.40 6.45
C ALA A 555 10.23 9.78 6.31
N GLY A 556 9.05 9.97 6.92
CA GLY A 556 8.32 11.23 6.84
C GLY A 556 7.52 11.28 5.54
N SER A 557 6.24 10.96 5.65
CA SER A 557 5.24 11.39 4.68
C SER A 557 4.39 12.48 5.30
N ASP A 558 4.04 13.51 4.52
CA ASP A 558 2.92 14.38 4.88
C ASP A 558 1.71 13.48 5.10
N GLY A 559 1.16 13.53 6.31
CA GLY A 559 0.07 12.66 6.73
C GLY A 559 -1.08 12.67 5.73
N TYR A 560 -1.67 11.49 5.53
CA TYR A 560 -2.88 11.27 4.75
C TYR A 560 -3.97 12.31 5.10
N GLN A 561 -4.57 12.94 4.08
CA GLN A 561 -5.68 13.89 4.25
C GLN A 561 -6.96 13.27 3.67
N ASP A 562 -7.93 13.01 4.57
CA ASP A 562 -9.34 12.80 4.20
C ASP A 562 -10.03 14.15 4.20
N GLU A 563 -10.39 14.64 3.02
CA GLU A 563 -11.13 15.88 2.87
C GLU A 563 -12.52 15.61 2.34
N ARG A 564 -13.53 16.19 3.00
CA ARG A 564 -14.88 16.29 2.44
C ARG A 564 -14.98 17.58 1.65
N ALA A 565 -15.41 17.48 0.41
CA ALA A 565 -15.62 18.61 -0.49
C ALA A 565 -17.03 18.57 -1.10
N PHE A 566 -17.46 19.69 -1.68
CA PHE A 566 -18.71 19.74 -2.45
C PHE A 566 -18.40 19.73 -3.94
N LEU A 567 -19.23 19.04 -4.72
CA LEU A 567 -19.12 18.99 -6.17
C LEU A 567 -19.43 20.36 -6.81
N ASP A 568 -18.41 21.05 -7.34
CA ASP A 568 -18.60 22.19 -8.24
C ASP A 568 -18.69 21.68 -9.69
N ALA A 569 -19.80 21.92 -10.37
CA ALA A 569 -19.99 21.52 -11.78
C ALA A 569 -18.99 22.18 -12.75
N ARG A 570 -18.36 23.30 -12.35
CA ARG A 570 -17.33 24.01 -13.13
C ARG A 570 -15.92 23.46 -12.91
N SER A 571 -15.73 22.60 -11.89
CA SER A 571 -14.44 21.93 -11.66
C SER A 571 -14.14 20.92 -12.78
N MET A 572 -12.85 20.62 -13.00
CA MET A 572 -12.44 19.53 -13.88
C MET A 572 -13.07 18.21 -13.43
N VAL A 573 -13.04 17.93 -12.12
CA VAL A 573 -13.70 16.74 -11.53
C VAL A 573 -15.18 16.70 -11.88
N GLY A 574 -15.90 17.81 -11.74
CA GLY A 574 -17.32 17.91 -12.08
C GLY A 574 -17.61 17.67 -13.56
N ARG A 575 -16.75 18.17 -14.44
CA ARG A 575 -16.86 17.92 -15.89
C ARG A 575 -16.58 16.46 -16.24
N VAL A 576 -15.58 15.82 -15.63
CA VAL A 576 -15.31 14.39 -15.83
C VAL A 576 -16.49 13.53 -15.37
N LEU A 577 -17.04 13.79 -14.18
CA LEU A 577 -18.22 13.08 -13.66
C LEU A 577 -19.45 13.24 -14.56
N THR A 578 -19.67 14.45 -15.09
CA THR A 578 -20.84 14.74 -15.92
C THR A 578 -20.73 14.16 -17.33
N THR A 579 -19.53 14.23 -17.93
CA THR A 579 -19.30 13.78 -19.30
C THR A 579 -18.98 12.29 -19.39
N ALA A 580 -18.57 11.66 -18.28
CA ALA A 580 -18.06 10.29 -18.23
C ALA A 580 -16.93 10.04 -19.24
N ARG A 581 -16.08 11.05 -19.49
CA ARG A 581 -14.92 10.99 -20.40
C ARG A 581 -13.67 11.49 -19.70
N PRO A 582 -12.48 10.94 -20.03
CA PRO A 582 -11.24 11.48 -19.52
C PRO A 582 -10.99 12.90 -20.04
N ILE A 583 -10.30 13.70 -19.24
CA ILE A 583 -9.87 15.05 -19.57
C ILE A 583 -8.38 15.17 -19.28
N VAL A 584 -7.61 15.67 -20.25
CA VAL A 584 -6.17 15.99 -20.13
C VAL A 584 -6.01 17.49 -20.37
N LEU A 585 -5.38 18.18 -19.43
CA LEU A 585 -5.21 19.63 -19.47
C LEU A 585 -3.75 20.03 -19.26
N ASP A 586 -3.31 21.01 -20.07
CA ASP A 586 -2.16 21.85 -19.75
C ASP A 586 -2.66 23.03 -18.93
N THR A 587 -2.19 23.15 -17.69
CA THR A 587 -2.66 24.20 -16.77
C THR A 587 -2.20 25.59 -17.19
N LEU A 588 -1.23 25.71 -18.10
CA LEU A 588 -0.76 27.01 -18.58
C LEU A 588 -1.39 27.42 -19.92
N ASP A 589 -2.15 26.55 -20.56
CA ASP A 589 -2.79 26.87 -21.82
C ASP A 589 -4.05 27.72 -21.59
N THR A 590 -3.90 29.03 -21.75
CA THR A 590 -4.97 30.04 -21.64
C THR A 590 -5.90 30.08 -22.86
N HIS A 591 -5.57 29.39 -23.95
CA HIS A 591 -6.25 29.56 -25.24
C HIS A 591 -7.21 28.42 -25.60
N SER A 592 -7.16 27.27 -24.92
CA SER A 592 -7.81 26.04 -25.40
C SER A 592 -8.83 25.36 -24.46
N SER A 593 -9.07 25.87 -23.24
CA SER A 593 -9.89 25.15 -22.26
C SER A 593 -10.86 26.02 -21.46
N GLU A 594 -12.18 25.72 -21.54
CA GLU A 594 -13.22 26.24 -20.64
C GLU A 594 -12.92 25.97 -19.15
N LEU A 595 -12.00 25.04 -18.86
CA LEU A 595 -11.58 24.65 -17.51
C LEU A 595 -10.35 25.42 -17.01
N HIS A 596 -9.80 26.36 -17.79
CA HIS A 596 -8.61 27.12 -17.38
C HIS A 596 -8.79 27.81 -16.02
N ASP A 597 -9.97 28.39 -15.80
CA ASP A 597 -10.34 29.11 -14.57
C ASP A 597 -11.11 28.23 -13.57
N ALA A 598 -11.16 26.91 -13.80
CA ALA A 598 -11.80 25.98 -12.89
C ALA A 598 -11.07 25.96 -11.53
N PRO A 599 -11.80 25.93 -10.39
CA PRO A 599 -11.19 26.08 -9.07
C PRO A 599 -10.07 25.07 -8.76
N ASP A 600 -10.29 23.81 -9.12
CA ASP A 600 -9.33 22.71 -8.93
C ASP A 600 -8.11 22.83 -9.86
N VAL A 601 -8.29 23.36 -11.07
CA VAL A 601 -7.19 23.64 -12.01
C VAL A 601 -6.33 24.81 -11.53
N VAL A 602 -6.95 25.86 -10.99
CA VAL A 602 -6.25 27.02 -10.42
C VAL A 602 -5.45 26.62 -9.18
N GLU A 603 -6.05 25.82 -8.30
CA GLU A 603 -5.39 25.30 -7.10
C GLU A 603 -4.16 24.45 -7.46
N ALA A 604 -4.32 23.48 -8.37
CA ALA A 604 -3.23 22.62 -8.80
C ALA A 604 -2.09 23.43 -9.44
N ARG A 605 -2.42 24.44 -10.25
CA ARG A 605 -1.45 25.35 -10.86
C ARG A 605 -0.68 26.16 -9.84
N ALA A 606 -1.36 26.69 -8.82
CA ALA A 606 -0.72 27.40 -7.71
C ALA A 606 0.25 26.49 -6.93
N LYS A 607 -0.07 25.20 -6.84
CA LYS A 607 0.82 24.18 -6.27
C LYS A 607 1.97 23.77 -7.20
N GLY A 608 1.99 24.20 -8.45
CA GLY A 608 3.06 23.96 -9.42
C GLY A 608 2.73 22.93 -10.51
N ALA A 609 1.51 22.40 -10.55
CA ALA A 609 1.09 21.47 -11.60
C ALA A 609 1.01 22.19 -12.95
N ARG A 610 1.57 21.54 -13.99
CA ARG A 610 1.59 21.93 -15.40
C ARG A 610 0.73 21.02 -16.28
N THR A 611 0.58 19.74 -15.93
CA THR A 611 -0.39 18.83 -16.58
C THR A 611 -1.35 18.27 -15.54
N LEU A 612 -2.63 18.21 -15.87
CA LEU A 612 -3.71 17.65 -15.07
C LEU A 612 -4.45 16.60 -15.89
N VAL A 613 -4.75 15.45 -15.30
CA VAL A 613 -5.52 14.37 -15.95
C VAL A 613 -6.62 13.92 -15.01
N GLY A 614 -7.85 13.88 -15.50
CA GLY A 614 -9.00 13.31 -14.79
C GLY A 614 -9.58 12.14 -15.58
N VAL A 615 -9.68 10.96 -14.97
CA VAL A 615 -10.23 9.75 -15.60
C VAL A 615 -11.42 9.22 -14.79
N PRO A 616 -12.59 8.99 -15.40
CA PRO A 616 -13.80 8.60 -14.68
C PRO A 616 -13.76 7.14 -14.21
N LEU A 617 -14.24 6.88 -13.01
CA LEU A 617 -14.57 5.53 -12.53
C LEU A 617 -16.01 5.22 -12.92
N LEU A 618 -16.22 4.23 -13.78
CA LEU A 618 -17.52 3.90 -14.35
C LEU A 618 -18.13 2.64 -13.73
N ALA A 619 -19.40 2.72 -13.34
CA ALA A 619 -20.22 1.56 -12.98
C ALA A 619 -21.60 1.70 -13.64
N GLY A 620 -22.07 0.65 -14.33
CA GLY A 620 -23.37 0.68 -15.01
C GLY A 620 -23.54 1.82 -16.02
N GLY A 621 -22.45 2.28 -16.64
CA GLY A 621 -22.45 3.40 -17.60
C GLY A 621 -22.49 4.81 -16.98
N SER A 622 -22.44 4.93 -15.65
CA SER A 622 -22.39 6.21 -14.93
C SER A 622 -21.06 6.38 -14.18
N ALA A 623 -20.52 7.59 -14.16
CA ALA A 623 -19.33 7.90 -13.38
C ALA A 623 -19.68 8.10 -11.89
N PHE A 624 -19.07 7.31 -11.02
CA PHE A 624 -19.26 7.42 -9.56
C PHE A 624 -18.05 8.01 -8.83
N GLY A 625 -16.95 8.22 -9.56
CA GLY A 625 -15.73 8.83 -9.05
C GLY A 625 -14.80 9.27 -10.18
N VAL A 626 -13.70 9.92 -9.81
CA VAL A 626 -12.65 10.40 -10.72
C VAL A 626 -11.28 10.09 -10.12
N LEU A 627 -10.40 9.52 -10.92
CA LEU A 627 -8.97 9.48 -10.65
C LEU A 627 -8.33 10.74 -11.21
N VAL A 628 -7.66 11.54 -10.36
CA VAL A 628 -6.98 12.76 -10.76
C VAL A 628 -5.47 12.57 -10.64
N LEU A 629 -4.73 12.90 -11.69
CA LEU A 629 -3.27 12.89 -11.71
C LEU A 629 -2.73 14.29 -12.03
N GLU A 630 -1.69 14.72 -11.30
CA GLU A 630 -1.04 16.03 -11.53
C GLU A 630 0.45 15.84 -11.83
N SER A 631 0.99 16.66 -12.72
CA SER A 631 2.41 16.67 -13.09
C SER A 631 2.96 18.08 -13.11
N GLU A 632 4.20 18.30 -12.65
CA GLU A 632 4.93 19.57 -12.85
C GLU A 632 5.52 19.71 -14.25
N ARG A 633 5.45 18.66 -15.06
CA ARG A 633 5.90 18.68 -16.45
C ARG A 633 4.75 19.09 -17.35
N ARG A 634 5.07 19.86 -18.38
CA ARG A 634 4.14 20.16 -19.46
C ARG A 634 3.99 18.93 -20.36
N ALA A 635 2.79 18.69 -20.90
CA ALA A 635 2.48 17.56 -21.78
C ALA A 635 2.91 16.20 -21.19
N ALA A 636 2.62 15.97 -19.91
CA ALA A 636 3.06 14.77 -19.20
C ALA A 636 2.27 13.49 -19.53
N CYS A 637 1.15 13.59 -20.24
CA CYS A 637 0.31 12.45 -20.63
C CYS A 637 0.26 12.33 -22.14
N THR A 638 0.83 11.25 -22.66
CA THR A 638 0.66 10.85 -24.07
C THR A 638 -0.65 10.07 -24.25
N LEU A 639 -1.06 9.83 -25.50
CA LEU A 639 -2.24 9.00 -25.79
C LEU A 639 -2.07 7.55 -25.30
N ASP A 640 -0.86 7.01 -25.40
CA ASP A 640 -0.51 5.70 -24.86
C ASP A 640 -0.66 5.67 -23.33
N ASP A 641 -0.15 6.71 -22.64
CA ASP A 641 -0.27 6.82 -21.19
C ASP A 641 -1.74 6.88 -20.77
N LEU A 642 -2.55 7.67 -21.48
CA LEU A 642 -3.98 7.78 -21.18
C LEU A 642 -4.69 6.44 -21.35
N THR A 643 -4.44 5.73 -22.46
CA THR A 643 -5.04 4.41 -22.74
C THR A 643 -4.66 3.39 -21.65
N MET A 644 -3.43 3.44 -21.16
CA MET A 644 -2.97 2.59 -20.06
C MET A 644 -3.68 2.95 -18.74
N ILE A 645 -3.77 4.25 -18.41
CA ILE A 645 -4.44 4.74 -17.20
C ILE A 645 -5.92 4.35 -17.21
N GLU A 646 -6.61 4.49 -18.35
CA GLU A 646 -8.01 4.09 -18.50
C GLU A 646 -8.22 2.61 -18.16
N ARG A 647 -7.42 1.70 -18.71
CA ARG A 647 -7.52 0.25 -18.42
C ARG A 647 -7.33 -0.07 -16.93
N VAL A 648 -6.42 0.64 -16.28
CA VAL A 648 -6.17 0.51 -14.83
C VAL A 648 -7.38 1.04 -14.06
N VAL A 649 -7.92 2.19 -14.45
CA VAL A 649 -9.08 2.82 -13.84
C VAL A 649 -10.34 1.97 -14.00
N ASP A 650 -10.54 1.33 -15.14
CA ASP A 650 -11.67 0.42 -15.38
C ASP A 650 -11.64 -0.77 -14.42
N THR A 651 -10.46 -1.37 -14.23
CA THR A 651 -10.26 -2.46 -13.26
C THR A 651 -10.49 -1.97 -11.82
N MET A 652 -10.06 -0.74 -11.52
CA MET A 652 -10.29 -0.10 -10.22
C MET A 652 -11.77 0.24 -9.99
N ALA A 653 -12.51 0.65 -11.01
CA ALA A 653 -13.92 1.01 -10.86
C ALA A 653 -14.73 -0.18 -10.33
N VAL A 654 -14.47 -1.38 -10.87
CA VAL A 654 -15.03 -2.64 -10.36
C VAL A 654 -14.61 -2.88 -8.91
N ALA A 655 -13.35 -2.61 -8.57
CA ALA A 655 -12.79 -2.78 -7.23
C ALA A 655 -13.51 -1.97 -6.16
N VAL A 656 -13.56 -0.66 -6.40
CA VAL A 656 -14.08 0.32 -5.45
C VAL A 656 -15.58 0.11 -5.28
N GLU A 657 -16.29 -0.24 -6.35
CA GLU A 657 -17.71 -0.57 -6.27
C GLU A 657 -17.95 -1.85 -5.44
N ASN A 658 -17.14 -2.89 -5.63
CA ASN A 658 -17.25 -4.11 -4.82
C ASN A 658 -16.96 -3.85 -3.34
N ALA A 659 -15.92 -3.08 -3.02
CA ALA A 659 -15.61 -2.72 -1.63
C ALA A 659 -16.75 -1.91 -0.98
N ARG A 660 -17.33 -0.95 -1.71
CA ARG A 660 -18.51 -0.18 -1.28
C ARG A 660 -19.73 -1.06 -1.08
N LEU A 661 -19.98 -2.02 -1.96
CA LEU A 661 -21.08 -2.99 -1.83
C LEU A 661 -20.90 -3.86 -0.59
N VAL A 662 -19.70 -4.39 -0.35
CA VAL A 662 -19.41 -5.21 0.84
C VAL A 662 -19.58 -4.40 2.11
N HIS A 663 -19.04 -3.18 2.17
CA HIS A 663 -19.18 -2.30 3.33
C HIS A 663 -20.66 -2.03 3.65
N ARG A 664 -21.48 -1.71 2.63
CA ARG A 664 -22.93 -1.54 2.78
C ARG A 664 -23.62 -2.78 3.34
N ILE A 665 -23.24 -3.97 2.87
CA ILE A 665 -23.79 -5.24 3.38
C ILE A 665 -23.42 -5.43 4.85
N THR A 666 -22.15 -5.19 5.22
CA THR A 666 -21.67 -5.33 6.60
C THR A 666 -22.38 -4.35 7.55
N ASP A 667 -22.47 -3.07 7.18
CA ASP A 667 -23.16 -2.06 8.01
C ASP A 667 -24.63 -2.42 8.20
N ARG A 668 -25.30 -2.83 7.11
CA ARG A 668 -26.70 -3.24 7.20
C ARG A 668 -26.88 -4.50 8.06
N THR A 669 -25.92 -5.41 8.04
CA THR A 669 -25.92 -6.61 8.89
C THR A 669 -25.77 -6.23 10.36
N HIS A 670 -24.84 -5.33 10.69
CA HIS A 670 -24.70 -4.81 12.06
C HIS A 670 -25.96 -4.08 12.56
N GLU A 671 -26.57 -3.24 11.73
CA GLU A 671 -27.85 -2.59 12.09
C GLU A 671 -28.95 -3.61 12.37
N LEU A 672 -29.06 -4.65 11.55
CA LEU A 672 -30.02 -5.74 11.74
C LEU A 672 -29.73 -6.53 13.02
N GLU A 673 -28.47 -6.82 13.32
CA GLU A 673 -28.08 -7.49 14.56
C GLU A 673 -28.42 -6.65 15.79
N GLN A 674 -28.16 -5.34 15.76
CA GLN A 674 -28.53 -4.43 16.85
C GLN A 674 -30.04 -4.37 17.05
N ALA A 675 -30.81 -4.26 15.95
CA ALA A 675 -32.27 -4.28 16.01
C ALA A 675 -32.79 -5.61 16.58
N ASN A 676 -32.17 -6.74 16.20
CA ASN A 676 -32.56 -8.05 16.70
C ASN A 676 -32.25 -8.22 18.20
N ARG A 677 -31.06 -7.79 18.65
CA ARG A 677 -30.71 -7.76 20.09
C ARG A 677 -31.66 -6.88 20.90
N HIS A 678 -32.08 -5.75 20.34
CA HIS A 678 -33.08 -4.89 20.98
C HIS A 678 -34.43 -5.60 21.11
N GLN A 679 -34.87 -6.33 20.08
CA GLN A 679 -36.10 -7.13 20.13
C GLN A 679 -36.02 -8.25 21.18
N GLU A 680 -34.89 -8.94 21.29
CA GLU A 680 -34.66 -9.99 22.30
C GLU A 680 -34.71 -9.43 23.74
N SER A 681 -34.06 -8.28 23.99
CA SER A 681 -34.10 -7.61 25.30
C SER A 681 -35.52 -7.21 25.73
N LEU A 682 -36.34 -6.74 24.79
CA LEU A 682 -37.75 -6.44 25.03
C LEU A 682 -38.54 -7.71 25.39
N LEU A 683 -38.28 -8.83 24.70
CA LEU A 683 -38.93 -10.11 25.00
C LEU A 683 -38.54 -10.64 26.39
N ASP A 684 -37.29 -10.47 26.81
CA ASP A 684 -36.84 -10.90 28.13
C ASP A 684 -37.40 -10.02 29.27
N THR A 685 -37.53 -8.71 29.04
CA THR A 685 -38.20 -7.80 29.99
C THR A 685 -39.67 -8.18 30.18
N ILE A 686 -40.37 -8.53 29.09
CA ILE A 686 -41.77 -9.02 29.16
C ILE A 686 -41.85 -10.32 29.98
N ARG A 687 -40.83 -11.20 29.88
CA ARG A 687 -40.78 -12.47 30.62
C ARG A 687 -40.53 -12.27 32.11
N GLU A 688 -39.64 -11.36 32.49
CA GLU A 688 -39.36 -11.02 33.90
C GLU A 688 -40.58 -10.44 34.64
N LEU A 689 -41.40 -9.65 33.94
CA LEU A 689 -42.59 -9.01 34.52
C LEU A 689 -43.80 -9.96 34.70
N SER A 690 -43.70 -11.23 34.31
CA SER A 690 -44.88 -12.08 34.07
C SER A 690 -45.40 -12.91 35.25
N SER A 691 -44.78 -12.87 36.45
CA SER A 691 -45.35 -13.40 37.72
C SER A 691 -44.66 -12.82 38.97
N PRO A 692 -44.98 -11.59 39.39
CA PRO A 692 -44.45 -11.04 40.63
C PRO A 692 -45.11 -11.70 41.85
N VAL A 693 -44.34 -12.35 42.72
CA VAL A 693 -44.81 -12.72 44.06
C VAL A 693 -44.69 -11.50 44.97
N VAL A 694 -45.78 -11.13 45.63
CA VAL A 694 -45.86 -9.91 46.44
C VAL A 694 -46.14 -10.28 47.91
N PRO A 695 -45.21 -10.05 48.85
CA PRO A 695 -45.47 -10.17 50.28
C PRO A 695 -46.33 -9.01 50.75
N ILE A 696 -47.55 -9.29 51.23
CA ILE A 696 -48.51 -8.24 51.62
C ILE A 696 -48.69 -8.10 53.13
N ALA A 697 -48.29 -9.12 53.90
CA ALA A 697 -48.29 -9.11 55.36
C ALA A 697 -47.35 -10.20 55.90
N ARG A 698 -47.09 -10.21 57.21
CA ARG A 698 -46.28 -11.27 57.85
C ARG A 698 -46.89 -12.64 57.54
N ASN A 699 -46.08 -13.50 56.93
CA ASN A 699 -46.41 -14.87 56.57
C ASN A 699 -47.57 -14.99 55.55
N ILE A 700 -47.87 -13.94 54.77
CA ILE A 700 -48.89 -13.95 53.71
C ILE A 700 -48.31 -13.41 52.40
N LEU A 701 -48.39 -14.21 51.34
CA LEU A 701 -48.00 -13.84 49.98
C LEU A 701 -49.24 -13.70 49.07
N VAL A 702 -49.15 -12.84 48.06
CA VAL A 702 -50.09 -12.77 46.93
C VAL A 702 -49.33 -13.05 45.64
N MET A 703 -49.94 -13.86 44.77
CA MET A 703 -49.39 -14.20 43.47
C MET A 703 -50.48 -14.02 42.40
N PRO A 704 -50.48 -12.92 41.63
CA PRO A 704 -51.41 -12.71 40.55
C PRO A 704 -51.03 -13.51 39.30
N ILE A 705 -52.03 -14.12 38.67
CA ILE A 705 -51.89 -14.80 37.38
C ILE A 705 -52.55 -13.94 36.30
N VAL A 706 -51.74 -13.48 35.35
CA VAL A 706 -52.18 -12.59 34.26
C VAL A 706 -52.04 -13.31 32.92
N GLY A 707 -53.12 -13.45 32.15
CA GLY A 707 -53.11 -14.08 30.82
C GLY A 707 -53.30 -15.61 30.86
N THR A 708 -52.83 -16.32 29.84
CA THR A 708 -52.95 -17.78 29.72
C THR A 708 -51.81 -18.50 30.42
N MET A 709 -52.07 -19.70 30.96
CA MET A 709 -51.08 -20.49 31.69
C MET A 709 -50.71 -21.76 30.90
N ASP A 710 -49.52 -21.78 30.32
CA ASP A 710 -48.95 -22.96 29.63
C ASP A 710 -48.00 -23.76 30.54
N ALA A 711 -47.55 -24.94 30.09
CA ALA A 711 -46.71 -25.84 30.87
C ALA A 711 -45.37 -25.21 31.30
N GLN A 712 -44.75 -24.37 30.46
CA GLN A 712 -43.48 -23.70 30.77
C GLN A 712 -43.67 -22.63 31.85
N ARG A 713 -44.76 -21.86 31.74
CA ARG A 713 -45.12 -20.83 32.70
C ARG A 713 -45.57 -21.41 34.03
N SER A 714 -46.31 -22.51 34.02
CA SER A 714 -46.69 -23.25 35.24
C SER A 714 -45.50 -23.76 36.03
N GLY A 715 -44.44 -24.23 35.35
CA GLY A 715 -43.21 -24.67 36.01
C GLY A 715 -42.56 -23.54 36.81
N ARG A 716 -42.35 -22.38 36.18
CA ARG A 716 -41.77 -21.20 36.83
C ARG A 716 -42.66 -20.63 37.95
N PHE A 717 -43.97 -20.66 37.74
CA PHE A 717 -44.94 -20.25 38.75
C PHE A 717 -44.82 -21.09 40.03
N ILE A 718 -44.71 -22.42 39.90
CA ILE A 718 -44.53 -23.31 41.04
C ILE A 718 -43.17 -23.05 41.71
N GLU A 719 -42.10 -22.93 40.92
CA GLU A 719 -40.75 -22.71 41.44
C GLU A 719 -40.66 -21.40 42.27
N SER A 720 -41.12 -20.28 41.71
CA SER A 720 -41.17 -18.99 42.41
C SER A 720 -42.05 -19.06 43.66
N MET A 721 -43.24 -19.66 43.58
CA MET A 721 -44.10 -19.83 44.75
C MET A 721 -43.40 -20.59 45.89
N LEU A 722 -42.73 -21.71 45.60
CA LEU A 722 -42.07 -22.53 46.61
C LEU A 722 -40.83 -21.84 47.20
N GLN A 723 -40.06 -21.14 46.36
CA GLN A 723 -38.93 -20.33 46.81
C GLN A 723 -39.39 -19.22 47.75
N ASP A 724 -40.41 -18.45 47.37
CA ASP A 724 -40.89 -17.32 48.16
C ASP A 724 -41.60 -17.75 49.44
N ILE A 725 -42.29 -18.91 49.44
CA ILE A 725 -42.83 -19.51 50.68
C ILE A 725 -41.72 -19.73 51.70
N THR A 726 -40.57 -20.24 51.24
CA THR A 726 -39.42 -20.54 52.10
C THR A 726 -38.76 -19.25 52.57
N GLU A 727 -38.49 -18.32 51.65
CA GLU A 727 -37.80 -17.06 51.92
C GLU A 727 -38.60 -16.14 52.87
N HIS A 728 -39.93 -16.10 52.70
CA HIS A 728 -40.80 -15.21 53.48
C HIS A 728 -41.52 -15.92 54.62
N HIS A 729 -41.20 -17.20 54.88
CA HIS A 729 -41.87 -18.06 55.85
C HIS A 729 -43.41 -17.99 55.75
N ALA A 730 -43.90 -18.02 54.51
CA ALA A 730 -45.31 -17.83 54.21
C ALA A 730 -46.13 -19.01 54.74
N ARG A 731 -47.19 -18.70 55.47
CA ARG A 731 -48.17 -19.70 55.95
C ARG A 731 -49.40 -19.74 55.05
N VAL A 732 -49.69 -18.65 54.34
CA VAL A 732 -50.80 -18.56 53.39
C VAL A 732 -50.32 -17.89 52.10
N VAL A 733 -50.67 -18.47 50.96
CA VAL A 733 -50.41 -17.90 49.63
C VAL A 733 -51.74 -17.67 48.92
N LEU A 734 -52.06 -16.41 48.63
CA LEU A 734 -53.23 -16.02 47.87
C LEU A 734 -52.87 -16.05 46.39
N VAL A 735 -53.46 -16.95 45.61
CA VAL A 735 -53.28 -16.99 44.16
C VAL A 735 -54.46 -16.28 43.52
N ASP A 736 -54.20 -15.12 42.94
CA ASP A 736 -55.21 -14.30 42.29
C ASP A 736 -55.35 -14.69 40.81
N VAL A 737 -56.47 -15.35 40.51
CA VAL A 737 -56.79 -15.82 39.15
C VAL A 737 -57.69 -14.85 38.39
N THR A 738 -57.94 -13.64 38.92
CA THR A 738 -58.81 -12.65 38.25
C THR A 738 -58.33 -12.23 36.87
N GLY A 739 -57.01 -12.26 36.63
CA GLY A 739 -56.35 -11.89 35.38
C GLY A 739 -56.27 -12.99 34.32
N MET A 740 -56.78 -14.19 34.61
CA MET A 740 -56.78 -15.30 33.65
C MET A 740 -57.90 -15.11 32.62
N ALA A 741 -57.53 -15.03 31.34
CA ALA A 741 -58.47 -14.84 30.24
C ALA A 741 -59.28 -16.11 29.93
N VAL A 742 -58.66 -17.29 30.09
CA VAL A 742 -59.25 -18.62 29.89
C VAL A 742 -58.70 -19.53 30.99
N VAL A 743 -59.56 -20.34 31.61
CA VAL A 743 -59.15 -21.36 32.59
C VAL A 743 -59.51 -22.72 32.00
N ASP A 744 -58.54 -23.46 31.49
CA ASP A 744 -58.72 -24.81 30.96
C ASP A 744 -58.35 -25.88 32.00
N ALA A 745 -58.73 -27.14 31.74
CA ALA A 745 -58.46 -28.26 32.66
C ALA A 745 -56.95 -28.41 32.99
N ALA A 746 -56.08 -28.16 32.00
CA ALA A 746 -54.62 -28.19 32.17
C ALA A 746 -54.12 -27.10 33.14
N SER A 747 -54.64 -25.88 33.04
CA SER A 747 -54.31 -24.79 33.96
C SER A 747 -54.71 -25.12 35.40
N VAL A 748 -55.88 -25.74 35.60
CA VAL A 748 -56.32 -26.11 36.95
C VAL A 748 -55.46 -27.22 37.54
N GLU A 749 -55.05 -28.21 36.73
CA GLU A 749 -54.14 -29.26 37.19
C GLU A 749 -52.81 -28.68 37.71
N HIS A 750 -52.24 -27.72 36.98
CA HIS A 750 -51.02 -27.04 37.39
C HIS A 750 -51.19 -26.25 38.70
N LEU A 751 -52.33 -25.56 38.90
CA LEU A 751 -52.64 -24.88 40.16
C LEU A 751 -52.77 -25.85 41.33
N LEU A 752 -53.40 -27.01 41.12
CA LEU A 752 -53.52 -28.04 42.14
C LEU A 752 -52.17 -28.68 42.48
N ARG A 753 -51.28 -28.86 41.50
CA ARG A 753 -49.89 -29.28 41.75
C ARG A 753 -49.15 -28.25 42.60
N ALA A 754 -49.26 -26.96 42.28
CA ALA A 754 -48.69 -25.87 43.07
C ALA A 754 -49.21 -25.90 44.52
N ALA A 755 -50.52 -26.02 44.70
CA ALA A 755 -51.15 -26.06 46.03
C ALA A 755 -50.74 -27.29 46.86
N ARG A 756 -50.53 -28.44 46.23
CA ARG A 756 -50.00 -29.64 46.90
C ARG A 756 -48.55 -29.44 47.32
N ALA A 757 -47.71 -28.88 46.46
CA ALA A 757 -46.31 -28.62 46.75
C ALA A 757 -46.15 -27.58 47.88
N ALA A 758 -46.91 -26.47 47.84
CA ALA A 758 -46.92 -25.46 48.89
C ALA A 758 -47.35 -26.03 50.25
N ARG A 759 -48.32 -26.96 50.25
CA ARG A 759 -48.77 -27.65 51.47
C ARG A 759 -47.69 -28.51 52.10
N LEU A 760 -46.83 -29.14 51.29
CA LEU A 760 -45.68 -29.89 51.80
C LEU A 760 -44.67 -28.97 52.51
N LEU A 761 -44.60 -27.69 52.11
CA LEU A 761 -43.81 -26.66 52.78
C LEU A 761 -44.54 -25.99 53.96
N GLY A 762 -45.74 -26.45 54.32
CA GLY A 762 -46.52 -25.91 55.44
C GLY A 762 -47.34 -24.66 55.11
N ALA A 763 -47.47 -24.29 53.84
CA ALA A 763 -48.27 -23.15 53.39
C ALA A 763 -49.64 -23.58 52.83
N GLU A 764 -50.69 -22.84 53.18
CA GLU A 764 -52.04 -23.03 52.65
C GLU A 764 -52.26 -22.13 51.42
N VAL A 765 -52.56 -22.73 50.26
CA VAL A 765 -52.90 -21.97 49.05
C VAL A 765 -54.40 -21.66 49.04
N VAL A 766 -54.73 -20.39 48.80
CA VAL A 766 -56.09 -19.88 48.69
C VAL A 766 -56.27 -19.28 47.30
N LEU A 767 -57.18 -19.84 46.51
CA LEU A 767 -57.53 -19.28 45.21
C LEU A 767 -58.52 -18.14 45.39
N VAL A 768 -58.23 -16.98 44.81
CA VAL A 768 -59.12 -15.81 44.86
C VAL A 768 -59.53 -15.35 43.47
N GLY A 769 -60.76 -14.88 43.32
CA GLY A 769 -61.21 -14.22 42.09
C GLY A 769 -61.71 -15.13 40.98
N ILE A 770 -62.15 -16.35 41.30
CA ILE A 770 -62.75 -17.28 40.34
C ILE A 770 -64.07 -16.68 39.80
N ARG A 771 -64.13 -16.42 38.49
CA ARG A 771 -65.32 -15.87 37.81
C ARG A 771 -66.39 -16.95 37.61
N PRO A 772 -67.70 -16.61 37.55
CA PRO A 772 -68.77 -17.60 37.35
C PRO A 772 -68.66 -18.45 36.08
N ALA A 773 -68.05 -17.93 35.02
CA ALA A 773 -67.79 -18.69 33.79
C ALA A 773 -66.72 -19.76 33.99
N ALA A 774 -65.62 -19.43 34.69
CA ALA A 774 -64.56 -20.38 35.01
C ALA A 774 -65.03 -21.46 36.00
N ALA A 775 -65.83 -21.08 37.00
CA ALA A 775 -66.39 -22.04 37.95
C ALA A 775 -67.32 -23.07 37.27
N ARG A 776 -68.15 -22.65 36.30
CA ARG A 776 -69.00 -23.55 35.51
C ARG A 776 -68.16 -24.52 34.68
N LEU A 777 -67.16 -24.01 33.98
CA LEU A 777 -66.28 -24.84 33.15
C LEU A 777 -65.51 -25.86 33.99
N MET A 778 -65.03 -25.50 35.19
CA MET A 778 -64.38 -26.44 36.11
C MET A 778 -65.33 -27.58 36.53
N VAL A 779 -66.61 -27.29 36.75
CA VAL A 779 -67.62 -28.30 37.10
C VAL A 779 -67.96 -29.18 35.90
N ASP A 780 -68.12 -28.58 34.71
CA ASP A 780 -68.44 -29.30 33.47
C ASP A 780 -67.30 -30.25 33.05
N GLU A 781 -66.04 -29.86 33.28
CA GLU A 781 -64.84 -30.66 33.04
C GLU A 781 -64.52 -31.65 34.19
N GLY A 782 -65.36 -31.73 35.23
CA GLY A 782 -65.21 -32.68 36.32
C GLY A 782 -64.01 -32.42 37.25
N VAL A 783 -63.56 -31.17 37.37
CA VAL A 783 -62.38 -30.81 38.16
C VAL A 783 -62.69 -30.80 39.66
N ASP A 784 -61.97 -31.60 40.44
CA ASP A 784 -62.03 -31.61 41.90
C ASP A 784 -60.92 -30.74 42.52
N LEU A 785 -61.31 -29.65 43.18
CA LEU A 785 -60.39 -28.76 43.89
C LEU A 785 -59.92 -29.32 45.25
N GLY A 786 -60.51 -30.43 45.71
CA GLY A 786 -60.14 -31.12 46.94
C GLY A 786 -60.14 -30.19 48.16
N SER A 787 -58.97 -30.05 48.80
CA SER A 787 -58.77 -29.25 50.03
C SER A 787 -58.23 -27.84 49.78
N VAL A 788 -58.29 -27.34 48.54
CA VAL A 788 -57.89 -25.96 48.22
C VAL A 788 -59.01 -25.00 48.60
N VAL A 789 -58.68 -23.97 49.38
CA VAL A 789 -59.67 -22.99 49.83
C VAL A 789 -59.88 -21.93 48.75
N THR A 790 -61.14 -21.57 48.51
CA THR A 790 -61.50 -20.54 47.53
C THR A 790 -62.19 -19.34 48.19
N ARG A 791 -61.94 -18.13 47.69
CA ARG A 791 -62.67 -16.91 48.07
C ARG A 791 -63.03 -16.11 46.81
N SER A 792 -64.17 -15.43 46.84
CA SER A 792 -64.68 -14.69 45.67
C SER A 792 -63.86 -13.45 45.33
N THR A 793 -63.19 -12.84 46.31
CA THR A 793 -62.37 -11.64 46.13
C THR A 793 -61.03 -11.75 46.88
N LEU A 794 -60.03 -11.00 46.42
CA LEU A 794 -58.72 -10.91 47.10
C LEU A 794 -58.88 -10.38 48.53
N GLU A 795 -59.79 -9.42 48.76
CA GLU A 795 -60.09 -8.88 50.10
C GLU A 795 -60.56 -9.98 51.07
N LEU A 796 -61.49 -10.84 50.65
CA LEU A 796 -61.98 -11.97 51.45
C LEU A 796 -60.90 -13.05 51.62
N GLY A 797 -60.06 -13.25 50.60
CA GLY A 797 -58.86 -14.09 50.70
C GLY A 797 -57.90 -13.59 51.76
N PHE A 798 -57.63 -12.30 51.78
CA PHE A 798 -56.74 -11.67 52.74
C PHE A 798 -57.30 -11.71 54.16
N ALA A 799 -58.60 -11.44 54.35
CA ALA A 799 -59.27 -11.60 55.64
C ALA A 799 -59.16 -13.04 56.17
N TYR A 800 -59.32 -14.03 55.28
CA TYR A 800 -59.12 -15.43 55.63
C TYR A 800 -57.66 -15.71 56.01
N ALA A 801 -56.70 -15.23 55.22
CA ALA A 801 -55.27 -15.41 55.49
C ALA A 801 -54.87 -14.84 56.86
N LEU A 802 -55.33 -13.63 57.20
CA LEU A 802 -55.09 -13.01 58.50
C LEU A 802 -55.65 -13.84 59.65
N SER A 803 -56.84 -14.42 59.49
CA SER A 803 -57.41 -15.32 60.52
C SER A 803 -56.55 -16.56 60.80
N LYS A 804 -55.76 -17.01 59.81
CA LYS A 804 -54.85 -18.16 59.92
C LYS A 804 -53.47 -17.78 60.44
N THR A 805 -53.05 -16.54 60.24
CA THR A 805 -51.75 -16.03 60.70
C THR A 805 -51.83 -15.24 62.02
N GLY A 806 -53.02 -15.13 62.62
CA GLY A 806 -53.22 -14.48 63.93
C GLY A 806 -53.44 -12.97 63.85
N GLY A 807 -53.70 -12.43 62.66
CA GLY A 807 -54.07 -11.03 62.45
C GLY A 807 -55.59 -10.79 62.48
N GLN A 808 -55.99 -9.55 62.75
CA GLN A 808 -57.39 -9.12 62.67
C GLN A 808 -57.50 -7.83 61.84
N ILE A 809 -58.52 -7.75 60.99
CA ILE A 809 -58.85 -6.52 60.27
C ILE A 809 -59.66 -5.63 61.21
N VAL A 810 -59.11 -4.47 61.58
CA VAL A 810 -59.81 -3.45 62.37
C VAL A 810 -60.31 -2.35 61.44
N TYR A 811 -61.61 -2.34 61.15
CA TYR A 811 -62.24 -1.23 60.45
C TYR A 811 -62.40 -0.05 61.41
N ARG A 812 -61.47 0.91 61.38
CA ARG A 812 -61.71 2.22 62.02
C ARG A 812 -62.69 3.00 61.14
N ARG A 813 -63.90 3.28 61.64
CA ARG A 813 -64.71 4.37 61.09
C ARG A 813 -63.93 5.66 61.29
N SER A 814 -63.60 6.37 60.21
CA SER A 814 -63.14 7.76 60.32
C SER A 814 -64.19 8.56 61.09
N PRO A 815 -63.85 9.25 62.19
CA PRO A 815 -64.75 10.23 62.77
C PRO A 815 -64.95 11.34 61.73
N HIS A 816 -66.19 11.72 61.51
CA HIS A 816 -66.63 12.72 60.54
C HIS A 816 -65.62 13.87 60.32
N VAL A 817 -65.22 14.10 59.06
CA VAL A 817 -65.13 15.48 58.59
C VAL A 817 -66.58 15.94 58.43
N GLN A 818 -67.08 16.70 59.40
CA GLN A 818 -68.15 17.66 59.09
C GLN A 818 -67.48 18.91 58.54
N PRO A 819 -68.15 19.69 57.67
CA PRO A 819 -67.52 20.86 57.08
C PRO A 819 -67.29 21.92 58.16
N PHE A 820 -66.05 22.00 58.63
CA PHE A 820 -65.19 23.18 58.82
C PHE A 820 -63.86 22.73 59.42
#